data_AF-A0A4Y6Q0U1-F1
#
_entry.id   AF-A0A4Y6Q0U1-F1
#
_cell.length_a   1.000
_cell.length_b   1.000
_cell.length_c   1.000
_cell.angle_alpha   90.00
_cell.angle_beta   90.00
_cell.angle_gamma   90.00
#
_symmetry.space_group_name_H-M   'P 1'
#
loop_
_entity.id
_entity.type
_entity.pdbx_description
1 polymer ?
#
loop_
_entity_poly.entity_id
_entity_poly.type
_entity_poly.pdbx_seq_one_letter_code
_entity_poly.pdbx_strand_id
1 'polypeptide(L)'
;MASDRSQMHEYSPARLVDSFVEPGSVVLFVGRPGSGKSTLMTRMADILASRDQRFRAICADPGSPVFGPPGAVSLAGRADEEWSLERLEALATLNAGRYRLPVVTAVHRLNHHRLTEQVDEQTLLVDAPGVHRGVAARELLPALAEACGATTAIVLAPGADEPDALDDLRALGVRCVHVRPSPHASSATGNQRAEARTARWDAYLQDATTIRLAAGLPVTGSHPSLDDAPAWPGRQLGLLDGQGRTLALAEIAKFNGVEFVLRAPPVEVDRIAGLVARDARRNDRGQLRTASDATSSEALTANEPARAVRLGPAFEQRPRPIIEVDPGGAMSARISFADVTVVGGLFEDPCVYARFRHGKRGLLFDMGEVGRMPPKLLHRVSDAFVTHAHFDHFAGFVDLVRRWVHVNDTCRVWGPPGLADQVEAMVGAFTWDRIGEGEGPTFVVGELDGDELRRTRIEAAIGAREDLGVETIEDGELLVEPRFRVRACSVEHGTTVLAYALEETSNYAVRSDRLEGRYAPGDWLGELKQKAAVGADDDLVELRDGSTEAVGRLAERLLIERPGDKIVYATDFADTQTNRERIISLAQGAKVLICEASFRRDDAEIAEMARHLTTKACAEIAREANVERLVPFHFSARYEEAPELLYAEILEVFPDVIIPAAIARRLRSQLPQTSERERTEHA
;
A
#
# COMPACT_ATOMS: atom_id res chain seq x y z
N MET A 1 -39.72 -7.48 -23.16
CA MET A 1 -39.25 -6.12 -22.83
C MET A 1 -37.82 -5.93 -23.32
N ALA A 2 -37.63 -5.74 -24.63
CA ALA A 2 -36.32 -5.78 -25.29
C ALA A 2 -35.93 -4.46 -25.99
N SER A 3 -36.48 -3.30 -25.56
CA SER A 3 -36.31 -2.04 -26.30
C SER A 3 -35.62 -0.88 -25.57
N ASP A 4 -35.11 -1.05 -24.33
CA ASP A 4 -34.43 0.05 -23.60
C ASP A 4 -32.92 -0.20 -23.44
N ARG A 5 -32.33 -0.97 -24.38
CA ARG A 5 -30.87 -1.10 -24.49
C ARG A 5 -30.36 0.08 -25.32
N SER A 6 -29.77 1.08 -24.67
CA SER A 6 -28.89 2.14 -25.23
C SER A 6 -29.45 3.55 -25.53
N GLN A 7 -30.60 3.96 -24.99
CA GLN A 7 -30.96 5.39 -25.08
C GLN A 7 -30.24 6.21 -24.00
N MET A 8 -29.29 7.04 -24.42
CA MET A 8 -28.58 7.98 -23.56
C MET A 8 -29.40 9.27 -23.42
N HIS A 9 -29.86 9.58 -22.20
CA HIS A 9 -30.65 10.79 -21.92
C HIS A 9 -29.77 12.01 -21.65
N GLU A 10 -30.29 13.19 -22.02
CA GLU A 10 -29.65 14.47 -21.70
C GLU A 10 -29.80 14.80 -20.21
N TYR A 11 -28.86 15.59 -19.68
CA TYR A 11 -28.92 16.12 -18.32
C TYR A 11 -30.05 17.13 -18.17
N SER A 12 -31.24 16.66 -17.79
CA SER A 12 -32.43 17.50 -17.56
C SER A 12 -33.20 16.99 -16.33
N PRO A 13 -32.98 17.57 -15.13
CA PRO A 13 -33.63 17.12 -13.90
C PRO A 13 -35.16 17.06 -14.01
N ALA A 14 -35.80 18.07 -14.63
CA ALA A 14 -37.25 18.09 -14.80
C ALA A 14 -37.77 16.94 -15.67
N ARG A 15 -37.15 16.71 -16.84
CA ARG A 15 -37.55 15.59 -17.72
C ARG A 15 -37.31 14.24 -17.06
N LEU A 16 -36.27 14.12 -16.24
CA LEU A 16 -35.96 12.88 -15.53
C LEU A 16 -36.99 12.60 -14.43
N VAL A 17 -37.44 13.62 -13.71
CA VAL A 17 -38.58 13.51 -12.78
C VAL A 17 -39.83 13.05 -13.54
N ASP A 18 -40.19 13.75 -14.62
CA ASP A 18 -41.41 13.46 -15.38
C ASP A 18 -41.43 12.05 -16.01
N SER A 19 -40.26 11.55 -16.43
CA SER A 19 -40.16 10.28 -17.19
C SER A 19 -39.90 9.05 -16.33
N PHE A 20 -39.28 9.21 -15.16
CA PHE A 20 -38.69 8.08 -14.43
C PHE A 20 -38.96 8.08 -12.91
N VAL A 21 -39.66 9.09 -12.40
CA VAL A 21 -40.02 9.20 -10.98
C VAL A 21 -41.53 9.10 -10.84
N GLU A 22 -42.00 7.92 -10.46
CA GLU A 22 -43.40 7.69 -10.09
C GLU A 22 -43.61 7.89 -8.58
N PRO A 23 -44.81 8.27 -8.13
CA PRO A 23 -45.13 8.33 -6.70
C PRO A 23 -44.83 6.99 -6.01
N GLY A 24 -44.13 7.04 -4.87
CA GLY A 24 -43.72 5.85 -4.14
C GLY A 24 -42.55 5.06 -4.75
N SER A 25 -41.98 5.48 -5.88
CA SER A 25 -40.82 4.81 -6.47
C SER A 25 -39.54 5.03 -5.66
N VAL A 26 -38.57 4.14 -5.85
CA VAL A 26 -37.24 4.25 -5.24
C VAL A 26 -36.19 4.42 -6.35
N VAL A 27 -35.51 5.55 -6.32
CA VAL A 27 -34.57 5.98 -7.37
C VAL A 27 -33.15 6.01 -6.81
N LEU A 28 -32.31 5.12 -7.33
CA LEU A 28 -30.90 5.01 -6.97
C LEU A 28 -30.01 5.79 -7.95
N PHE A 29 -29.19 6.70 -7.45
CA PHE A 29 -28.24 7.46 -8.28
C PHE A 29 -26.86 6.80 -8.25
N VAL A 30 -26.36 6.39 -9.42
CA VAL A 30 -25.13 5.60 -9.57
C VAL A 30 -24.17 6.28 -10.56
N GLY A 31 -22.86 6.15 -10.32
CA GLY A 31 -21.83 6.78 -11.14
C GLY A 31 -20.54 7.12 -10.38
N ARG A 32 -19.48 7.42 -11.13
CA ARG A 32 -18.15 7.70 -10.57
C ARG A 32 -18.13 8.93 -9.63
N PRO A 33 -17.10 9.07 -8.76
CA PRO A 33 -16.93 10.29 -7.98
C PRO A 33 -16.81 11.50 -8.91
N GLY A 34 -17.55 12.58 -8.61
CA GLY A 34 -17.55 13.78 -9.45
C GLY A 34 -18.40 13.70 -10.73
N SER A 35 -19.20 12.65 -10.95
CA SER A 35 -20.15 12.60 -12.07
C SER A 35 -21.37 13.51 -11.91
N GLY A 36 -21.55 14.11 -10.73
CA GLY A 36 -22.67 14.99 -10.42
C GLY A 36 -23.92 14.28 -9.87
N LYS A 37 -23.81 13.04 -9.36
CA LYS A 37 -24.94 12.28 -8.78
C LYS A 37 -25.71 13.07 -7.73
N SER A 38 -25.02 13.49 -6.68
CA SER A 38 -25.61 14.20 -5.55
C SER A 38 -26.21 15.55 -5.98
N THR A 39 -25.58 16.22 -6.95
CA THR A 39 -26.11 17.45 -7.56
C THR A 39 -27.38 17.20 -8.36
N LEU A 40 -27.43 16.14 -9.16
CA LEU A 40 -28.62 15.76 -9.91
C LEU A 40 -29.76 15.38 -8.96
N MET A 41 -29.49 14.54 -7.96
CA MET A 41 -30.46 14.17 -6.92
C MET A 41 -31.01 15.41 -6.22
N THR A 42 -30.16 16.36 -5.84
CA THR A 42 -30.58 17.61 -5.17
C THR A 42 -31.52 18.42 -6.07
N ARG A 43 -31.17 18.60 -7.35
CA ARG A 43 -32.05 19.32 -8.30
C ARG A 43 -33.37 18.60 -8.55
N MET A 44 -33.37 17.27 -8.58
CA MET A 44 -34.61 16.50 -8.69
C MET A 44 -35.46 16.64 -7.42
N ALA A 45 -34.83 16.64 -6.24
CA ALA A 45 -35.49 16.90 -4.96
C ALA A 45 -36.13 18.30 -4.90
N ASP A 46 -35.46 19.34 -5.39
CA ASP A 46 -36.03 20.70 -5.50
C ASP A 46 -37.29 20.72 -6.38
N ILE A 47 -37.28 19.98 -7.48
CA ILE A 47 -38.43 19.88 -8.39
C ILE A 47 -39.58 19.13 -7.73
N LEU A 48 -39.32 18.03 -7.02
CA LEU A 48 -40.35 17.31 -6.27
C LEU A 48 -40.97 18.20 -5.18
N ALA A 49 -40.13 18.94 -4.44
CA ALA A 49 -40.57 19.88 -3.40
C ALA A 49 -41.44 21.01 -3.99
N SER A 50 -41.03 21.63 -5.10
CA SER A 50 -41.81 22.70 -5.75
C SER A 50 -43.15 22.24 -6.32
N ARG A 51 -43.33 20.93 -6.50
CA ARG A 51 -44.58 20.29 -6.96
C ARG A 51 -45.42 19.72 -5.82
N ASP A 52 -45.05 19.99 -4.57
CA ASP A 52 -45.68 19.44 -3.36
C ASP A 52 -45.74 17.90 -3.34
N GLN A 53 -44.78 17.26 -4.00
CA GLN A 53 -44.66 15.80 -4.02
C GLN A 53 -43.83 15.35 -2.82
N ARG A 54 -44.36 14.39 -2.06
CA ARG A 54 -43.69 13.89 -0.85
C ARG A 54 -42.53 12.96 -1.22
N PHE A 55 -41.34 13.29 -0.72
CA PHE A 55 -40.18 12.44 -0.85
C PHE A 55 -39.30 12.45 0.39
N ARG A 56 -38.39 11.48 0.42
CA ARG A 56 -37.24 11.43 1.32
C ARG A 56 -35.98 11.14 0.52
N ALA A 57 -34.84 11.54 1.07
CA ALA A 57 -33.55 11.21 0.49
C ALA A 57 -32.67 10.46 1.48
N ILE A 58 -31.99 9.42 1.02
CA ILE A 58 -30.89 8.76 1.73
C ILE A 58 -29.57 9.12 1.05
N CYS A 59 -28.63 9.66 1.82
CA CYS A 59 -27.25 9.80 1.39
C CYS A 59 -26.45 8.61 1.93
N ALA A 60 -26.08 7.68 1.04
CA ALA A 60 -25.35 6.47 1.40
C ALA A 60 -23.82 6.63 1.29
N ASP A 61 -23.30 7.80 0.89
CA ASP A 61 -21.87 8.10 0.82
C ASP A 61 -21.36 8.72 2.14
N PRO A 62 -20.70 7.94 3.03
CA PRO A 62 -20.18 8.46 4.28
C PRO A 62 -18.90 9.29 4.10
N GLY A 63 -18.27 9.26 2.92
CA GLY A 63 -17.00 9.93 2.64
C GLY A 63 -17.17 11.35 2.13
N SER A 64 -18.23 11.61 1.35
CA SER A 64 -18.53 12.95 0.82
C SER A 64 -20.05 13.16 0.73
N PRO A 65 -20.76 13.18 1.87
CA PRO A 65 -22.21 13.27 1.88
C PRO A 65 -22.70 14.66 1.44
N VAL A 66 -23.85 14.68 0.77
CA VAL A 66 -24.53 15.92 0.36
C VAL A 66 -25.33 16.57 1.49
N PHE A 67 -25.82 15.77 2.43
CA PHE A 67 -26.45 16.19 3.70
C PHE A 67 -26.08 15.22 4.83
N GLY A 68 -26.24 15.67 6.08
CA GLY A 68 -25.81 14.93 7.26
C GLY A 68 -24.28 14.90 7.45
N PRO A 69 -23.78 14.33 8.57
CA PRO A 69 -22.36 14.31 8.86
C PRO A 69 -21.61 13.24 8.05
N PRO A 70 -20.33 13.46 7.72
CA PRO A 70 -19.46 12.40 7.24
C PRO A 70 -19.29 11.30 8.28
N GLY A 71 -19.11 10.06 7.83
CA GLY A 71 -19.05 8.91 8.71
C GLY A 71 -20.42 8.31 9.05
N ALA A 72 -21.49 8.75 8.40
CA ALA A 72 -22.84 8.21 8.56
C ALA A 72 -23.53 8.00 7.21
N VAL A 73 -24.57 7.17 7.22
CA VAL A 73 -25.65 7.22 6.23
C VAL A 73 -26.74 8.09 6.82
N SER A 74 -27.29 9.01 6.03
CA SER A 74 -28.26 10.00 6.52
C SER A 74 -29.57 9.91 5.76
N LEU A 75 -30.69 10.10 6.46
CA LEU A 75 -32.04 10.27 5.92
C LEU A 75 -32.45 11.74 6.14
N ALA A 76 -32.91 12.39 5.09
CA ALA A 76 -33.32 13.79 5.14
C ALA A 76 -34.55 14.06 4.28
N GLY A 77 -35.32 15.05 4.71
CA GLY A 77 -36.26 15.79 3.88
C GLY A 77 -35.60 17.02 3.28
N ARG A 78 -36.29 17.69 2.36
CA ARG A 78 -35.81 18.95 1.78
C ARG A 78 -36.98 19.89 1.52
N ALA A 79 -36.84 21.12 2.00
CA ALA A 79 -37.79 22.22 1.87
C ALA A 79 -37.00 23.53 1.76
N ASP A 80 -37.53 24.52 1.05
CA ASP A 80 -36.89 25.85 0.88
C ASP A 80 -35.40 25.76 0.45
N GLU A 81 -35.09 24.83 -0.45
CA GLU A 81 -33.73 24.53 -0.94
C GLU A 81 -32.72 24.07 0.15
N GLU A 82 -33.18 23.74 1.35
CA GLU A 82 -32.37 23.25 2.47
C GLU A 82 -32.67 21.80 2.81
N TRP A 83 -31.61 21.04 3.14
CA TRP A 83 -31.75 19.67 3.62
C TRP A 83 -32.00 19.66 5.12
N SER A 84 -33.09 19.05 5.55
CA SER A 84 -33.40 18.81 6.96
C SER A 84 -33.06 17.38 7.34
N LEU A 85 -32.00 17.19 8.13
CA LEU A 85 -31.60 15.88 8.62
C LEU A 85 -32.67 15.32 9.59
N GLU A 86 -33.22 14.16 9.28
CA GLU A 86 -34.25 13.51 10.08
C GLU A 86 -33.66 12.40 10.95
N ARG A 87 -32.77 11.59 10.36
CA ARG A 87 -32.15 10.46 11.03
C ARG A 87 -30.78 10.17 10.42
N LEU A 88 -29.89 9.57 11.21
CA LEU A 88 -28.60 9.09 10.72
C LEU A 88 -28.28 7.72 11.32
N GLU A 89 -27.49 6.93 10.62
CA GLU A 89 -26.91 5.69 11.11
C GLU A 89 -25.39 5.83 11.16
N ALA A 90 -24.82 5.73 12.37
CA ALA A 90 -23.41 5.96 12.61
C ALA A 90 -22.56 4.81 12.04
N LEU A 91 -21.66 5.15 11.12
CA LEU A 91 -20.69 4.19 10.58
C LEU A 91 -19.27 4.40 11.14
N ALA A 92 -18.90 5.62 11.52
CA ALA A 92 -17.54 5.97 11.95
C ALA A 92 -16.45 5.57 10.93
N THR A 93 -16.79 5.53 9.63
CA THR A 93 -15.86 5.28 8.52
C THR A 93 -16.18 6.16 7.34
N LEU A 94 -15.17 6.52 6.56
CA LEU A 94 -15.29 7.36 5.36
C LEU A 94 -15.16 6.54 4.07
N ASN A 95 -15.06 5.21 4.18
CA ASN A 95 -14.77 4.31 3.07
C ASN A 95 -15.90 3.28 2.88
N ALA A 96 -16.90 3.66 2.10
CA ALA A 96 -18.01 2.77 1.74
C ALA A 96 -17.56 1.49 1.01
N GLY A 97 -16.45 1.58 0.25
CA GLY A 97 -15.89 0.43 -0.45
C GLY A 97 -15.29 -0.61 0.49
N ARG A 98 -14.75 -0.21 1.65
CA ARG A 98 -14.21 -1.12 2.68
C ARG A 98 -15.33 -1.68 3.56
N TYR A 99 -16.27 -0.85 4.00
CA TYR A 99 -17.35 -1.24 4.91
C TYR A 99 -18.70 -1.32 4.20
N ARG A 100 -18.79 -2.18 3.19
CA ARG A 100 -19.98 -2.34 2.34
C ARG A 100 -21.19 -2.78 3.14
N LEU A 101 -21.04 -3.85 3.93
CA LEU A 101 -22.14 -4.38 4.74
C LEU A 101 -22.69 -3.34 5.74
N PRO A 102 -21.87 -2.62 6.53
CA PRO A 102 -22.38 -1.54 7.38
C PRO A 102 -23.16 -0.45 6.62
N VAL A 103 -22.71 -0.04 5.43
CA VAL A 103 -23.44 0.93 4.58
C VAL A 103 -24.79 0.36 4.16
N VAL A 104 -24.82 -0.88 3.65
CA VAL A 104 -26.06 -1.55 3.21
C VAL A 104 -27.04 -1.73 4.38
N THR A 105 -26.57 -2.19 5.52
CA THR A 105 -27.39 -2.35 6.74
C THR A 105 -27.96 -1.01 7.20
N ALA A 106 -27.17 0.06 7.16
CA ALA A 106 -27.63 1.40 7.51
C ALA A 106 -28.73 1.90 6.57
N VAL A 107 -28.56 1.73 5.25
CA VAL A 107 -29.59 2.06 4.26
C VAL A 107 -30.86 1.25 4.48
N HIS A 108 -30.72 -0.06 4.74
CA HIS A 108 -31.86 -0.93 5.03
C HIS A 108 -32.64 -0.46 6.28
N ARG A 109 -31.94 -0.14 7.38
CA ARG A 109 -32.56 0.35 8.62
C ARG A 109 -33.30 1.66 8.42
N LEU A 110 -32.70 2.62 7.72
CA LEU A 110 -33.34 3.91 7.42
C LEU A 110 -34.56 3.73 6.51
N ASN A 111 -34.47 2.87 5.50
CA ASN A 111 -35.61 2.57 4.63
C ASN A 111 -36.74 1.84 5.38
N HIS A 112 -36.40 0.85 6.21
CA HIS A 112 -37.38 0.14 7.03
C HIS A 112 -38.09 1.09 7.99
N HIS A 113 -37.36 1.99 8.66
CA HIS A 113 -37.94 2.99 9.54
C HIS A 113 -38.95 3.87 8.81
N ARG A 114 -38.57 4.41 7.64
CA ARG A 114 -39.46 5.20 6.78
C ARG A 114 -40.75 4.45 6.46
N LEU A 115 -40.66 3.16 6.15
CA LEU A 115 -41.83 2.32 5.81
C LEU A 115 -42.74 2.08 7.03
N THR A 116 -42.16 1.96 8.24
CA THR A 116 -42.93 1.73 9.47
C THR A 116 -43.70 2.96 9.97
N GLU A 117 -43.34 4.18 9.53
CA GLU A 117 -44.03 5.42 9.90
C GLU A 117 -45.39 5.63 9.19
N GLN A 118 -45.89 4.61 8.46
CA GLN A 118 -47.22 4.57 7.83
C GLN A 118 -47.56 5.79 6.96
N VAL A 119 -46.58 6.32 6.24
CA VAL A 119 -46.83 7.36 5.24
C VAL A 119 -46.84 6.72 3.86
N ASP A 120 -48.05 6.42 3.35
CA ASP A 120 -48.24 5.93 1.99
C ASP A 120 -47.64 6.91 0.95
N GLU A 121 -47.06 6.34 -0.11
CA GLU A 121 -46.63 7.00 -1.37
C GLU A 121 -45.41 7.95 -1.33
N GLN A 122 -44.53 7.88 -0.33
CA GLN A 122 -43.28 8.67 -0.38
C GLN A 122 -42.25 8.09 -1.35
N THR A 123 -41.90 8.86 -2.39
CA THR A 123 -40.75 8.58 -3.27
C THR A 123 -39.45 8.63 -2.46
N LEU A 124 -38.53 7.70 -2.71
CA LEU A 124 -37.21 7.65 -2.07
C LEU A 124 -36.10 7.90 -3.08
N LEU A 125 -35.30 8.94 -2.83
CA LEU A 125 -34.09 9.23 -3.59
C LEU A 125 -32.87 8.69 -2.84
N VAL A 126 -32.00 7.92 -3.49
CA VAL A 126 -30.83 7.32 -2.82
C VAL A 126 -29.55 7.70 -3.57
N ASP A 127 -28.68 8.49 -2.94
CA ASP A 127 -27.36 8.82 -3.47
C ASP A 127 -26.36 7.72 -3.10
N ALA A 128 -25.92 6.94 -4.09
CA ALA A 128 -24.95 5.88 -3.86
C ALA A 128 -23.52 6.43 -3.73
N PRO A 129 -22.64 5.73 -2.99
CA PRO A 129 -21.22 6.05 -2.94
C PRO A 129 -20.57 6.07 -4.33
N GLY A 130 -19.49 6.84 -4.49
CA GLY A 130 -18.69 6.86 -5.72
C GLY A 130 -17.91 5.56 -6.06
N VAL A 131 -18.35 4.41 -5.56
CA VAL A 131 -17.75 3.09 -5.81
C VAL A 131 -18.37 2.50 -7.09
N HIS A 132 -17.62 2.54 -8.19
CA HIS A 132 -18.15 2.18 -9.52
C HIS A 132 -17.37 1.08 -10.25
N ARG A 133 -16.17 0.69 -9.77
CA ARG A 133 -15.36 -0.38 -10.36
C ARG A 133 -14.95 -1.46 -9.34
N GLY A 134 -14.65 -2.64 -9.87
CA GLY A 134 -14.15 -3.81 -9.17
C GLY A 134 -15.20 -4.48 -8.28
N VAL A 135 -14.72 -5.46 -7.50
CA VAL A 135 -15.52 -6.25 -6.55
C VAL A 135 -16.35 -5.37 -5.61
N ALA A 136 -15.78 -4.25 -5.14
CA ALA A 136 -16.49 -3.36 -4.23
C ALA A 136 -17.75 -2.75 -4.86
N ALA A 137 -17.74 -2.44 -6.15
CA ALA A 137 -18.91 -1.92 -6.85
C ALA A 137 -19.95 -3.02 -7.11
N ARG A 138 -19.48 -4.20 -7.55
CA ARG A 138 -20.32 -5.39 -7.81
C ARG A 138 -21.04 -5.91 -6.57
N GLU A 139 -20.45 -5.75 -5.40
CA GLU A 139 -21.14 -6.12 -4.15
C GLU A 139 -22.02 -4.98 -3.63
N LEU A 140 -21.52 -3.74 -3.62
CA LEU A 140 -22.20 -2.64 -2.94
C LEU A 140 -23.44 -2.15 -3.68
N LEU A 141 -23.37 -1.97 -5.00
CA LEU A 141 -24.47 -1.35 -5.74
C LEU A 141 -25.72 -2.24 -5.82
N PRO A 142 -25.62 -3.56 -6.10
CA PRO A 142 -26.78 -4.45 -6.08
C PRO A 142 -27.36 -4.59 -4.67
N ALA A 143 -26.51 -4.75 -3.64
CA ALA A 143 -26.97 -4.85 -2.26
C ALA A 143 -27.66 -3.56 -1.78
N LEU A 144 -27.19 -2.37 -2.22
CA LEU A 144 -27.88 -1.11 -1.96
C LEU A 144 -29.24 -1.05 -2.64
N ALA A 145 -29.33 -1.49 -3.90
CA ALA A 145 -30.59 -1.54 -4.63
C ALA A 145 -31.61 -2.44 -3.93
N GLU A 146 -31.21 -3.62 -3.46
CA GLU A 146 -32.08 -4.50 -2.68
C GLU A 146 -32.46 -3.88 -1.32
N ALA A 147 -31.49 -3.30 -0.60
CA ALA A 147 -31.72 -2.72 0.73
C ALA A 147 -32.71 -1.55 0.72
N CYS A 148 -32.68 -0.71 -0.31
CA CYS A 148 -33.63 0.38 -0.47
C CYS A 148 -34.89 -0.01 -1.27
N GLY A 149 -34.90 -1.16 -1.95
CA GLY A 149 -35.98 -1.56 -2.85
C GLY A 149 -36.03 -0.73 -4.13
N ALA A 150 -34.87 -0.42 -4.72
CA ALA A 150 -34.75 0.39 -5.92
C ALA A 150 -35.53 -0.21 -7.10
N THR A 151 -36.41 0.60 -7.70
CA THR A 151 -37.12 0.25 -8.94
C THR A 151 -36.41 0.84 -10.16
N THR A 152 -35.73 1.98 -9.98
CA THR A 152 -35.02 2.71 -11.03
C THR A 152 -33.61 3.06 -10.55
N ALA A 153 -32.61 2.88 -11.41
CA ALA A 153 -31.25 3.36 -11.23
C ALA A 153 -30.91 4.41 -12.29
N ILE A 154 -30.62 5.64 -11.88
CA ILE A 154 -30.12 6.70 -12.76
C ILE A 154 -28.59 6.61 -12.79
N VAL A 155 -28.04 6.26 -13.95
CA VAL A 155 -26.62 5.99 -14.17
C VAL A 155 -25.97 7.18 -14.87
N LEU A 156 -25.10 7.90 -14.16
CA LEU A 156 -24.34 9.04 -14.67
C LEU A 156 -22.95 8.59 -15.13
N ALA A 157 -22.82 8.23 -16.40
CA ALA A 157 -21.56 7.81 -17.02
C ALA A 157 -21.48 8.23 -18.51
N PRO A 158 -20.33 8.72 -19.01
CA PRO A 158 -20.05 8.69 -20.44
C PRO A 158 -19.76 7.24 -20.85
N GLY A 159 -20.36 6.71 -21.91
CA GLY A 159 -20.52 5.26 -22.16
C GLY A 159 -19.30 4.31 -22.07
N ALA A 160 -18.05 4.80 -21.96
CA ALA A 160 -16.87 3.97 -21.66
C ALA A 160 -16.56 3.84 -20.14
N ASP A 161 -17.34 4.48 -19.28
CA ASP A 161 -17.09 4.66 -17.84
C ASP A 161 -18.27 4.14 -16.99
N GLU A 162 -19.00 3.15 -17.50
CA GLU A 162 -20.14 2.53 -16.82
C GLU A 162 -19.73 1.79 -15.55
N PRO A 163 -20.62 1.70 -14.53
CA PRO A 163 -20.34 0.91 -13.34
C PRO A 163 -20.25 -0.59 -13.64
N ASP A 164 -19.27 -1.29 -13.05
CA ASP A 164 -19.05 -2.73 -13.24
C ASP A 164 -20.24 -3.63 -12.78
N ALA A 165 -21.14 -3.06 -11.98
CA ALA A 165 -22.31 -3.71 -11.39
C ALA A 165 -23.61 -3.49 -12.18
N LEU A 166 -23.53 -2.92 -13.38
CA LEU A 166 -24.71 -2.52 -14.13
C LEU A 166 -25.57 -3.71 -14.56
N ASP A 167 -24.94 -4.82 -14.96
CA ASP A 167 -25.66 -6.05 -15.30
C ASP A 167 -26.30 -6.71 -14.07
N ASP A 168 -25.65 -6.60 -12.90
CA ASP A 168 -26.20 -7.09 -11.64
C ASP A 168 -27.48 -6.32 -11.24
N LEU A 169 -27.47 -4.98 -11.38
CA LEU A 169 -28.66 -4.15 -11.16
C LEU A 169 -29.81 -4.54 -12.11
N ARG A 170 -29.51 -4.79 -13.38
CA ARG A 170 -30.51 -5.24 -14.36
C ARG A 170 -31.05 -6.62 -14.01
N ALA A 171 -30.20 -7.53 -13.53
CA ALA A 171 -30.60 -8.87 -13.11
C ALA A 171 -31.57 -8.84 -11.92
N LEU A 172 -31.45 -7.84 -11.04
CA LEU A 172 -32.40 -7.57 -9.95
C LEU A 172 -33.71 -6.91 -10.42
N GLY A 173 -33.90 -6.68 -11.72
CA GLY A 173 -35.08 -6.03 -12.28
C GLY A 173 -35.08 -4.51 -12.15
N VAL A 174 -33.95 -3.90 -11.73
CA VAL A 174 -33.85 -2.44 -11.60
C VAL A 174 -33.75 -1.80 -12.98
N ARG A 175 -34.63 -0.85 -13.28
CA ARG A 175 -34.61 -0.11 -14.54
C ARG A 175 -33.42 0.85 -14.58
N CYS A 176 -32.41 0.54 -15.39
CA CYS A 176 -31.20 1.36 -15.52
C CYS A 176 -31.36 2.44 -16.59
N VAL A 177 -31.46 3.71 -16.18
CA VAL A 177 -31.62 4.89 -17.05
C VAL A 177 -30.27 5.60 -17.18
N HIS A 178 -29.73 5.66 -18.40
CA HIS A 178 -28.43 6.28 -18.67
C HIS A 178 -28.56 7.78 -18.92
N VAL A 179 -27.80 8.58 -18.16
CA VAL A 179 -27.83 10.05 -18.25
C VAL A 179 -26.42 10.58 -18.49
N ARG A 180 -26.27 11.47 -19.48
CA ARG A 180 -24.99 12.17 -19.69
C ARG A 180 -24.67 13.02 -18.46
N PRO A 181 -23.45 12.95 -17.90
CA PRO A 181 -23.03 13.87 -16.85
C PRO A 181 -23.13 15.33 -17.31
N SER A 182 -23.39 16.23 -16.35
CA SER A 182 -23.38 17.67 -16.62
C SER A 182 -22.00 18.10 -17.17
N PRO A 183 -21.94 19.03 -18.16
CA PRO A 183 -20.67 19.62 -18.61
C PRO A 183 -19.89 20.33 -17.49
N HIS A 184 -20.58 20.73 -16.43
CA HIS A 184 -19.99 21.38 -15.26
C HIS A 184 -19.59 20.38 -14.16
N ALA A 185 -19.78 19.07 -14.38
CA ALA A 185 -19.37 18.04 -13.44
C ALA A 185 -17.84 17.93 -13.42
N SER A 186 -17.25 18.17 -12.26
CA SER A 186 -15.81 18.07 -12.03
C SER A 186 -15.53 17.20 -10.80
N SER A 187 -14.40 16.49 -10.83
CA SER A 187 -13.93 15.76 -9.66
C SER A 187 -13.15 16.70 -8.75
N ALA A 188 -13.67 16.96 -7.55
CA ALA A 188 -12.89 17.63 -6.51
C ALA A 188 -11.60 16.84 -6.22
N THR A 189 -10.49 17.55 -5.95
CA THR A 189 -9.23 16.92 -5.58
C THR A 189 -9.35 16.21 -4.23
N GLY A 190 -8.39 15.33 -3.92
CA GLY A 190 -8.36 14.64 -2.63
C GLY A 190 -8.28 15.57 -1.41
N ASN A 191 -7.73 16.79 -1.58
CA ASN A 191 -7.69 17.81 -0.53
C ASN A 191 -9.02 18.56 -0.41
N GLN A 192 -9.59 19.01 -1.54
CA GLN A 192 -10.89 19.69 -1.55
C GLN A 192 -12.00 18.83 -0.92
N ARG A 193 -12.00 17.51 -1.20
CA ARG A 193 -12.94 16.57 -0.55
C ARG A 193 -12.73 16.48 0.96
N ALA A 194 -11.48 16.47 1.41
CA ALA A 194 -11.18 16.38 2.83
C ALA A 194 -11.53 17.68 3.57
N GLU A 195 -11.29 18.84 2.95
CA GLU A 195 -11.68 20.15 3.48
C GLU A 195 -13.21 20.26 3.58
N ALA A 196 -13.93 19.98 2.50
CA ALA A 196 -15.40 20.01 2.49
C ALA A 196 -16.00 19.04 3.52
N ARG A 197 -15.42 17.84 3.64
CA ARG A 197 -15.79 16.86 4.66
C ARG A 197 -15.54 17.39 6.07
N THR A 198 -14.35 17.95 6.31
CA THR A 198 -13.96 18.46 7.63
C THR A 198 -14.88 19.60 8.05
N ALA A 199 -15.16 20.55 7.15
CA ALA A 199 -16.10 21.64 7.39
C ALA A 199 -17.50 21.14 7.76
N ARG A 200 -17.99 20.09 7.08
CA ARG A 200 -19.30 19.48 7.38
C ARG A 200 -19.32 18.73 8.71
N TRP A 201 -18.21 18.08 9.08
CA TRP A 201 -18.06 17.45 10.39
C TRP A 201 -18.02 18.49 11.51
N ASP A 202 -17.29 19.59 11.30
CA ASP A 202 -17.21 20.69 12.26
C ASP A 202 -18.56 21.40 12.42
N ALA A 203 -19.32 21.59 11.34
CA ALA A 203 -20.68 22.12 11.38
C ALA A 203 -21.63 21.21 12.17
N TYR A 204 -21.53 19.88 11.99
CA TYR A 204 -22.32 18.93 12.78
C TYR A 204 -21.98 18.98 14.28
N LEU A 205 -20.73 19.27 14.63
CA LEU A 205 -20.26 19.41 16.01
C LEU A 205 -20.29 20.84 16.54
N GLN A 206 -20.94 21.78 15.84
CA GLN A 206 -20.93 23.20 16.22
C GLN A 206 -21.54 23.42 17.61
N ASP A 207 -22.63 22.71 17.93
CA ASP A 207 -23.31 22.77 19.22
C ASP A 207 -22.90 21.62 20.16
N ALA A 208 -21.75 21.00 19.91
CA ALA A 208 -21.31 19.84 20.68
C ALA A 208 -20.91 20.21 22.11
N THR A 209 -21.35 19.41 23.07
CA THR A 209 -20.94 19.47 24.47
C THR A 209 -19.93 18.38 24.80
N THR A 210 -19.19 18.55 25.90
CA THR A 210 -18.29 17.51 26.39
C THR A 210 -19.05 16.53 27.26
N ILE A 211 -19.04 15.26 26.88
CA ILE A 211 -19.60 14.15 27.67
C ILE A 211 -18.49 13.16 28.03
N ARG A 212 -18.69 12.44 29.14
CA ARG A 212 -17.76 11.41 29.63
C ARG A 212 -18.47 10.08 29.69
N LEU A 213 -17.88 9.05 29.11
CA LEU A 213 -18.42 7.69 29.08
C LEU A 213 -17.37 6.70 29.59
N ALA A 214 -17.80 5.73 30.38
CA ALA A 214 -16.92 4.64 30.80
C ALA A 214 -16.52 3.75 29.62
N ALA A 215 -15.29 3.25 29.62
CA ALA A 215 -14.78 2.33 28.60
C ALA A 215 -15.44 0.93 28.62
N GLY A 216 -16.23 0.63 29.65
CA GLY A 216 -16.93 -0.65 29.81
C GLY A 216 -18.19 -0.82 28.96
N LEU A 217 -18.59 0.20 28.17
CA LEU A 217 -19.67 0.06 27.21
C LEU A 217 -19.22 -0.83 26.02
N PRO A 218 -20.08 -1.71 25.49
CA PRO A 218 -19.77 -2.51 24.31
C PRO A 218 -19.42 -1.62 23.12
N VAL A 219 -18.20 -1.78 22.59
CA VAL A 219 -17.76 -1.11 21.36
C VAL A 219 -17.79 -2.13 20.22
N THR A 220 -18.35 -1.73 19.08
CA THR A 220 -18.45 -2.55 17.87
C THR A 220 -17.76 -1.88 16.69
N GLY A 221 -17.45 -2.66 15.66
CA GLY A 221 -16.69 -2.19 14.49
C GLY A 221 -15.20 -2.51 14.61
N SER A 222 -14.45 -2.21 13.56
CA SER A 222 -13.00 -2.45 13.48
C SER A 222 -12.24 -1.30 14.15
N HIS A 223 -12.36 -1.23 15.47
CA HIS A 223 -11.70 -0.23 16.31
C HIS A 223 -10.35 -0.74 16.85
N PRO A 224 -9.41 0.14 17.24
CA PRO A 224 -8.17 -0.27 17.91
C PRO A 224 -8.47 -0.94 19.27
N SER A 225 -7.50 -1.67 19.83
CA SER A 225 -7.64 -2.21 21.19
C SER A 225 -7.91 -1.08 22.20
N LEU A 226 -8.75 -1.34 23.20
CA LEU A 226 -8.95 -0.42 24.33
C LEU A 226 -7.65 -0.18 25.12
N ASP A 227 -6.66 -1.08 25.01
CA ASP A 227 -5.34 -0.92 25.62
C ASP A 227 -4.45 0.08 24.83
N ASP A 228 -4.77 0.36 23.57
CA ASP A 228 -4.05 1.31 22.72
C ASP A 228 -4.63 2.72 22.88
N ALA A 229 -4.55 3.27 24.09
CA ALA A 229 -5.14 4.57 24.41
C ALA A 229 -4.76 5.72 23.44
N PRO A 230 -3.51 5.82 22.94
CA PRO A 230 -3.11 6.84 21.96
C PRO A 230 -3.79 6.73 20.58
N ALA A 231 -4.34 5.56 20.22
CA ALA A 231 -5.01 5.36 18.95
C ALA A 231 -6.43 5.94 18.89
N TRP A 232 -7.06 6.24 20.03
CA TRP A 232 -8.46 6.67 20.10
C TRP A 232 -8.71 8.18 19.87
N PRO A 233 -7.88 9.12 20.37
CA PRO A 233 -8.10 10.55 20.17
C PRO A 233 -8.23 10.96 18.69
N GLY A 234 -9.22 11.81 18.42
CA GLY A 234 -9.59 12.31 17.10
C GLY A 234 -10.51 11.40 16.29
N ARG A 235 -10.86 10.19 16.79
CA ARG A 235 -11.78 9.29 16.07
C ARG A 235 -13.23 9.72 16.16
N GLN A 236 -13.99 9.33 15.15
CA GLN A 236 -15.45 9.31 15.24
C GLN A 236 -15.91 8.12 16.07
N LEU A 237 -16.91 8.34 16.91
CA LEU A 237 -17.56 7.34 17.74
C LEU A 237 -19.08 7.47 17.59
N GLY A 238 -19.73 6.43 17.08
CA GLY A 238 -21.18 6.32 17.08
C GLY A 238 -21.69 5.99 18.47
N LEU A 239 -22.69 6.73 18.95
CA LEU A 239 -23.37 6.49 20.22
C LEU A 239 -24.68 5.74 19.93
N LEU A 240 -24.86 4.57 20.52
CA LEU A 240 -26.02 3.71 20.31
C LEU A 240 -26.87 3.60 21.58
N ASP A 241 -28.18 3.48 21.40
CA ASP A 241 -29.11 3.14 22.49
C ASP A 241 -29.13 1.63 22.81
N GLY A 242 -29.93 1.24 23.80
CA GLY A 242 -30.11 -0.16 24.21
C GLY A 242 -30.65 -1.11 23.13
N GLN A 243 -31.14 -0.58 22.01
CA GLN A 243 -31.61 -1.35 20.86
C GLN A 243 -30.60 -1.30 19.69
N GLY A 244 -29.43 -0.70 19.89
CA GLY A 244 -28.42 -0.53 18.86
C GLY A 244 -28.78 0.51 17.81
N ARG A 245 -29.71 1.43 18.12
CA ARG A 245 -30.09 2.55 17.24
C ARG A 245 -29.16 3.72 17.49
N THR A 246 -28.80 4.42 16.41
CA THR A 246 -27.90 5.56 16.51
C THR A 246 -28.56 6.75 17.21
N LEU A 247 -27.94 7.24 18.28
CA LEU A 247 -28.30 8.47 18.99
C LEU A 247 -27.56 9.68 18.39
N ALA A 248 -26.24 9.56 18.19
CA ALA A 248 -25.41 10.61 17.60
C ALA A 248 -24.07 10.05 17.11
N LEU A 249 -23.33 10.84 16.34
CA LEU A 249 -21.89 10.70 16.16
C LEU A 249 -21.17 11.67 17.10
N ALA A 250 -20.03 11.25 17.64
CA ALA A 250 -19.18 12.04 18.52
C ALA A 250 -17.73 12.00 18.06
N GLU A 251 -16.93 12.97 18.50
CA GLU A 251 -15.48 12.98 18.35
C GLU A 251 -14.81 12.64 19.67
N ILE A 252 -13.87 11.71 19.67
CA ILE A 252 -13.09 11.39 20.86
C ILE A 252 -12.05 12.48 21.09
N ALA A 253 -12.24 13.30 22.11
CA ALA A 253 -11.26 14.31 22.49
C ALA A 253 -10.07 13.69 23.24
N LYS A 254 -10.35 12.79 24.18
CA LYS A 254 -9.34 12.07 24.98
C LYS A 254 -9.85 10.68 25.36
N PHE A 255 -8.91 9.77 25.58
CA PHE A 255 -9.16 8.45 26.15
C PHE A 255 -7.96 8.04 27.00
N ASN A 256 -8.22 7.55 28.22
CA ASN A 256 -7.19 7.23 29.22
C ASN A 256 -7.16 5.73 29.59
N GLY A 257 -7.82 4.88 28.81
CA GLY A 257 -7.96 3.44 29.07
C GLY A 257 -9.22 3.06 29.86
N VAL A 258 -9.82 3.99 30.61
CA VAL A 258 -11.00 3.72 31.46
C VAL A 258 -12.21 4.61 31.15
N GLU A 259 -11.98 5.77 30.54
CA GLU A 259 -13.01 6.77 30.25
C GLU A 259 -12.74 7.43 28.90
N PHE A 260 -13.80 7.55 28.09
CA PHE A 260 -13.85 8.37 26.90
C PHE A 260 -14.33 9.77 27.24
N VAL A 261 -13.55 10.78 26.83
CA VAL A 261 -13.97 12.18 26.83
C VAL A 261 -14.34 12.54 25.40
N LEU A 262 -15.62 12.84 25.17
CA LEU A 262 -16.19 13.00 23.84
C LEU A 262 -16.72 14.41 23.63
N ARG A 263 -16.65 14.89 22.39
CA ARG A 263 -17.45 16.01 21.89
C ARG A 263 -18.61 15.45 21.10
N ALA A 264 -19.83 15.63 21.59
CA ALA A 264 -21.04 15.11 20.96
C ALA A 264 -22.12 16.20 20.90
N PRO A 265 -22.98 16.22 19.87
CA PRO A 265 -24.22 16.99 19.90
C PRO A 265 -25.07 16.64 21.15
N PRO A 266 -26.03 17.48 21.55
CA PRO A 266 -26.89 17.21 22.69
C PRO A 266 -27.51 15.81 22.62
N VAL A 267 -27.20 14.97 23.62
CA VAL A 267 -27.66 13.57 23.70
C VAL A 267 -27.93 13.20 25.16
N GLU A 268 -28.98 12.40 25.37
CA GLU A 268 -29.31 11.81 26.67
C GLU A 268 -28.30 10.71 27.00
N VAL A 269 -27.32 11.03 27.86
CA VAL A 269 -26.17 10.17 28.18
C VAL A 269 -26.59 8.83 28.78
N ASP A 270 -27.67 8.82 29.56
CA ASP A 270 -28.27 7.65 30.21
C ASP A 270 -28.87 6.64 29.22
N ARG A 271 -29.19 7.08 28.00
CA ARG A 271 -29.67 6.18 26.93
C ARG A 271 -28.55 5.47 26.19
N ILE A 272 -27.30 5.89 26.36
CA ILE A 272 -26.16 5.31 25.64
C ILE A 272 -25.84 3.94 26.24
N ALA A 273 -26.00 2.89 25.44
CA ALA A 273 -25.78 1.50 25.84
C ALA A 273 -24.73 0.78 24.99
N GLY A 274 -24.30 1.37 23.87
CA GLY A 274 -23.28 0.79 23.00
C GLY A 274 -22.59 1.84 22.14
N LEU A 275 -21.45 1.46 21.57
CA LEU A 275 -20.59 2.33 20.80
C LEU A 275 -20.22 1.70 19.44
N VAL A 276 -19.97 2.52 18.43
CA VAL A 276 -19.45 2.10 17.12
C VAL A 276 -18.20 2.91 16.80
N ALA A 277 -17.06 2.24 16.63
CA ALA A 277 -15.83 2.88 16.18
C ALA A 277 -15.23 2.11 15.00
N ARG A 278 -14.70 2.85 14.02
CA ARG A 278 -13.93 2.31 12.90
C ARG A 278 -12.79 3.28 12.58
N ASP A 279 -12.51 3.46 11.29
CA ASP A 279 -11.34 4.16 10.79
C ASP A 279 -11.57 5.63 10.42
N ALA A 280 -12.67 6.29 10.78
CA ALA A 280 -12.76 7.75 10.60
C ALA A 280 -12.07 8.49 11.74
N ARG A 281 -11.05 9.31 11.42
CA ARG A 281 -10.24 10.03 12.41
C ARG A 281 -9.75 11.38 11.88
N ARG A 282 -9.69 12.37 12.76
CA ARG A 282 -8.99 13.64 12.51
C ARG A 282 -7.48 13.41 12.57
N ASN A 283 -6.76 13.86 11.54
CA ASN A 283 -5.30 13.83 11.53
C ASN A 283 -4.70 15.04 12.24
N ASP A 284 -3.37 15.09 12.35
CA ASP A 284 -2.63 16.18 13.04
C ASP A 284 -2.82 17.55 12.39
N ARG A 285 -3.26 17.60 11.12
CA ARG A 285 -3.61 18.84 10.41
C ARG A 285 -5.06 19.27 10.64
N GLY A 286 -5.77 18.61 11.57
CA GLY A 286 -7.16 18.89 11.87
C GLY A 286 -8.16 18.39 10.81
N GLN A 287 -7.71 17.64 9.80
CA GLN A 287 -8.56 17.16 8.71
C GLN A 287 -9.15 15.79 9.05
N LEU A 288 -10.47 15.62 8.85
CA LEU A 288 -11.10 14.30 8.95
C LEU A 288 -10.63 13.41 7.80
N ARG A 289 -10.05 12.24 8.09
CA ARG A 289 -9.44 11.28 7.16
C ARG A 289 -9.73 9.84 7.59
N THR A 290 -9.40 8.88 6.73
CA THR A 290 -9.42 7.46 7.09
C THR A 290 -8.10 7.13 7.80
N ALA A 291 -8.19 6.67 9.04
CA ALA A 291 -7.09 6.19 9.85
C ALA A 291 -6.50 4.92 9.22
N SER A 292 -5.17 4.91 9.07
CA SER A 292 -4.41 3.72 8.76
C SER A 292 -4.17 2.94 10.04
N ASP A 293 -5.20 2.25 10.54
CA ASP A 293 -5.05 1.45 11.76
C ASP A 293 -4.28 0.18 11.42
N ALA A 294 -3.04 0.14 11.87
CA ALA A 294 -2.17 -1.04 11.84
C ALA A 294 -2.64 -2.16 12.81
N THR A 295 -3.82 -2.04 13.43
CA THR A 295 -4.27 -2.90 14.54
C THR A 295 -5.60 -3.64 14.31
N SER A 296 -6.16 -3.62 13.09
CA SER A 296 -7.33 -4.44 12.74
C SER A 296 -7.03 -5.55 11.72
N SER A 297 -5.78 -5.98 11.61
CA SER A 297 -5.34 -7.06 10.70
C SER A 297 -4.80 -8.30 11.42
N GLU A 298 -4.63 -8.27 12.75
CA GLU A 298 -4.04 -9.38 13.51
C GLU A 298 -5.06 -10.39 14.08
N ALA A 299 -6.37 -10.14 13.93
CA ALA A 299 -7.40 -11.11 14.30
C ALA A 299 -8.40 -11.30 13.16
N LEU A 300 -8.36 -12.49 12.55
CA LEU A 300 -9.16 -12.96 11.40
C LEU A 300 -8.66 -12.52 10.01
N THR A 301 -7.68 -13.22 9.44
CA THR A 301 -7.87 -14.13 8.28
C THR A 301 -6.54 -14.71 7.83
N ALA A 302 -6.34 -16.01 8.07
CA ALA A 302 -5.70 -16.85 7.07
C ALA A 302 -6.56 -16.81 5.80
N ASN A 303 -5.92 -16.66 4.64
CA ASN A 303 -6.46 -16.55 3.26
C ASN A 303 -6.78 -15.14 2.70
N GLU A 304 -5.89 -14.72 1.77
CA GLU A 304 -6.04 -13.79 0.62
C GLU A 304 -6.02 -12.26 0.83
N PRO A 305 -5.69 -11.46 -0.22
CA PRO A 305 -4.50 -11.46 -1.08
C PRO A 305 -3.81 -10.07 -1.08
N ALA A 306 -2.51 -10.02 -1.37
CA ALA A 306 -1.74 -8.77 -1.48
C ALA A 306 -2.42 -7.71 -2.37
N ARG A 307 -2.77 -6.55 -1.78
CA ARG A 307 -3.35 -5.40 -2.50
C ARG A 307 -2.34 -4.25 -2.64
N ALA A 308 -1.90 -4.09 -3.89
CA ALA A 308 -1.77 -2.85 -4.64
C ALA A 308 -1.07 -1.63 -3.99
N VAL A 309 0.16 -1.41 -4.45
CA VAL A 309 0.90 -0.13 -4.45
C VAL A 309 0.01 1.02 -4.95
N ARG A 310 -0.10 2.10 -4.16
CA ARG A 310 -0.55 3.43 -4.62
C ARG A 310 0.56 4.46 -4.40
N LEU A 311 0.93 5.13 -5.50
CA LEU A 311 1.77 6.32 -5.52
C LEU A 311 1.01 7.53 -4.94
N GLY A 312 1.66 8.30 -4.07
CA GLY A 312 1.21 9.62 -3.61
C GLY A 312 1.87 10.77 -4.42
N PRO A 313 1.23 11.96 -4.50
CA PRO A 313 1.67 13.04 -5.37
C PRO A 313 2.82 13.85 -4.77
N ALA A 314 3.66 14.38 -5.67
CA ALA A 314 4.79 15.24 -5.38
C ALA A 314 4.41 16.70 -5.07
N PHE A 315 5.36 17.35 -4.39
CA PHE A 315 5.57 18.79 -4.13
C PHE A 315 5.08 19.33 -2.78
N GLU A 316 5.97 19.30 -1.79
CA GLU A 316 6.77 20.47 -1.37
C GLU A 316 7.78 20.05 -0.28
N GLN A 317 9.02 20.55 -0.44
CA GLN A 317 10.23 20.31 0.36
C GLN A 317 10.86 18.92 0.23
N ARG A 318 12.10 18.91 -0.31
CA ARG A 318 12.89 17.74 -0.70
C ARG A 318 13.05 16.75 0.47
N PRO A 319 12.61 15.48 0.37
CA PRO A 319 12.82 14.52 1.45
C PRO A 319 14.14 13.77 1.27
N ARG A 320 14.83 13.55 2.38
CA ARG A 320 15.76 12.42 2.57
C ARG A 320 15.04 11.11 2.19
N PRO A 321 15.75 10.06 1.74
CA PRO A 321 15.10 8.79 1.39
C PRO A 321 14.24 8.28 2.55
N ILE A 322 12.97 8.02 2.27
CA ILE A 322 12.01 7.46 3.22
C ILE A 322 12.17 5.94 3.16
N ILE A 323 12.64 5.35 4.25
CA ILE A 323 12.58 3.91 4.51
C ILE A 323 11.31 3.70 5.32
N GLU A 324 10.35 2.98 4.75
CA GLU A 324 9.04 2.76 5.34
C GLU A 324 9.00 1.32 5.87
N VAL A 325 8.70 1.16 7.15
CA VAL A 325 8.15 -0.10 7.66
C VAL A 325 6.70 -0.10 7.17
N ASP A 326 6.36 -0.99 6.24
CA ASP A 326 4.97 -1.15 5.80
C ASP A 326 4.11 -1.45 7.03
N PRO A 327 2.87 -0.92 7.17
CA PRO A 327 1.93 -1.36 8.21
C PRO A 327 1.75 -2.88 8.37
N GLY A 328 2.19 -3.70 7.40
CA GLY A 328 2.29 -5.17 7.53
C GLY A 328 3.59 -5.73 8.13
N GLY A 329 4.52 -4.90 8.60
CA GLY A 329 5.79 -5.32 9.23
C GLY A 329 6.95 -5.59 8.27
N ALA A 330 6.73 -5.48 6.95
CA ALA A 330 7.78 -5.68 5.95
C ALA A 330 8.85 -4.58 6.03
N MET A 331 10.11 -4.98 6.01
CA MET A 331 11.25 -4.07 6.00
C MET A 331 11.60 -3.69 4.57
N SER A 332 11.30 -2.43 4.20
CA SER A 332 11.56 -1.94 2.84
C SER A 332 12.54 -0.77 2.83
N ALA A 333 13.58 -0.90 2.01
CA ALA A 333 14.53 0.14 1.69
C ALA A 333 14.24 0.77 0.33
N ARG A 334 14.55 2.07 0.22
CA ARG A 334 14.31 2.85 -0.98
C ARG A 334 15.61 3.38 -1.57
N ILE A 335 15.94 2.96 -2.80
CA ILE A 335 17.04 3.53 -3.59
C ILE A 335 16.54 4.27 -4.83
N SER A 336 17.41 5.02 -5.51
CA SER A 336 17.06 5.87 -6.66
C SER A 336 16.16 5.17 -7.69
N PHE A 337 16.48 3.92 -8.05
CA PHE A 337 15.82 3.19 -9.14
C PHE A 337 14.95 2.01 -8.70
N ALA A 338 15.05 1.55 -7.45
CA ALA A 338 14.33 0.38 -6.95
C ALA A 338 13.81 0.54 -5.52
N ASP A 339 12.79 -0.24 -5.19
CA ASP A 339 12.29 -0.47 -3.84
C ASP A 339 12.69 -1.90 -3.45
N VAL A 340 13.46 -2.07 -2.37
CA VAL A 340 13.99 -3.36 -1.90
C VAL A 340 13.26 -3.77 -0.63
N THR A 341 12.77 -5.00 -0.55
CA THR A 341 11.93 -5.47 0.56
C THR A 341 12.35 -6.85 1.03
N VAL A 342 12.53 -7.03 2.33
CA VAL A 342 12.70 -8.35 2.95
C VAL A 342 11.34 -9.05 2.98
N VAL A 343 11.27 -10.24 2.40
CA VAL A 343 10.11 -11.13 2.30
C VAL A 343 10.22 -12.19 3.40
N GLY A 344 9.09 -12.72 3.90
CA GLY A 344 9.07 -13.71 5.00
C GLY A 344 9.15 -13.08 6.39
N GLY A 345 9.77 -11.92 6.56
CA GLY A 345 9.86 -11.27 7.88
C GLY A 345 11.14 -11.66 8.62
N LEU A 346 11.20 -11.39 9.92
CA LEU A 346 12.46 -11.33 10.65
C LEU A 346 13.07 -12.68 11.07
N PHE A 347 12.23 -13.70 11.23
CA PHE A 347 12.56 -15.01 11.79
C PHE A 347 12.36 -16.14 10.77
N GLU A 348 12.05 -15.78 9.53
CA GLU A 348 11.74 -16.73 8.46
C GLU A 348 12.87 -16.85 7.44
N ASP A 349 12.70 -17.81 6.54
CA ASP A 349 13.60 -18.14 5.45
C ASP A 349 13.97 -16.92 4.59
N PRO A 350 15.27 -16.73 4.27
CA PRO A 350 15.76 -15.56 3.55
C PRO A 350 15.16 -15.37 2.16
N CYS A 351 14.65 -14.16 1.93
CA CYS A 351 14.19 -13.72 0.63
C CYS A 351 14.12 -12.19 0.59
N VAL A 352 14.78 -11.57 -0.38
CA VAL A 352 14.72 -10.11 -0.60
C VAL A 352 14.31 -9.83 -2.03
N TYR A 353 13.28 -9.01 -2.21
CA TYR A 353 12.79 -8.61 -3.52
C TYR A 353 13.11 -7.15 -3.83
N ALA A 354 13.89 -6.91 -4.89
CA ALA A 354 14.17 -5.59 -5.42
C ALA A 354 13.26 -5.29 -6.61
N ARG A 355 12.24 -4.46 -6.41
CA ARG A 355 11.30 -4.02 -7.45
C ARG A 355 11.77 -2.73 -8.09
N PHE A 356 12.00 -2.74 -9.40
CA PHE A 356 12.39 -1.53 -10.12
C PHE A 356 11.19 -0.58 -10.24
N ARG A 357 11.42 0.73 -10.07
CA ARG A 357 10.35 1.74 -10.15
C ARG A 357 9.90 2.01 -11.59
N HIS A 358 10.81 1.85 -12.54
CA HIS A 358 10.58 2.05 -13.96
C HIS A 358 10.84 0.73 -14.68
N GLY A 359 9.88 0.29 -15.50
CA GLY A 359 9.92 -1.02 -16.15
C GLY A 359 9.16 -2.11 -15.37
N LYS A 360 8.95 -3.26 -16.03
CA LYS A 360 8.29 -4.44 -15.44
C LYS A 360 9.33 -5.47 -14.99
N ARG A 361 10.30 -5.04 -14.17
CA ARG A 361 11.44 -5.87 -13.75
C ARG A 361 11.58 -5.92 -12.23
N GLY A 362 12.00 -7.06 -11.71
CA GLY A 362 12.46 -7.22 -10.33
C GLY A 362 13.61 -8.21 -10.24
N LEU A 363 14.36 -8.13 -9.15
CA LEU A 363 15.44 -9.05 -8.80
C LEU A 363 15.09 -9.73 -7.47
N LEU A 364 15.48 -11.00 -7.33
CA LEU A 364 15.41 -11.75 -6.07
C LEU A 364 16.81 -11.95 -5.50
N PHE A 365 16.95 -11.85 -4.18
CA PHE A 365 18.12 -12.31 -3.45
C PHE A 365 17.66 -13.36 -2.45
N ASP A 366 18.19 -14.57 -2.61
CA ASP A 366 17.63 -15.82 -2.10
C ASP A 366 16.16 -16.06 -2.44
N MET A 367 15.75 -17.30 -2.22
CA MET A 367 14.46 -17.86 -2.60
C MET A 367 13.98 -18.85 -1.53
N GLY A 368 14.10 -18.51 -0.26
CA GLY A 368 13.50 -19.28 0.83
C GLY A 368 11.97 -19.26 0.77
N GLU A 369 11.38 -18.14 1.19
CA GLU A 369 9.92 -17.96 1.29
C GLU A 369 9.33 -17.18 0.09
N VAL A 370 9.49 -17.74 -1.12
CA VAL A 370 8.97 -17.13 -2.36
C VAL A 370 7.46 -17.33 -2.53
N GLY A 371 6.89 -18.38 -1.91
CA GLY A 371 5.48 -18.77 -2.04
C GLY A 371 4.47 -17.70 -1.63
N ARG A 372 4.87 -16.78 -0.74
CA ARG A 372 4.04 -15.65 -0.27
C ARG A 372 3.98 -14.49 -1.28
N MET A 373 4.83 -14.49 -2.29
CA MET A 373 4.87 -13.41 -3.28
C MET A 373 3.71 -13.52 -4.28
N PRO A 374 3.06 -12.38 -4.63
CA PRO A 374 2.04 -12.38 -5.67
C PRO A 374 2.60 -12.85 -7.02
N PRO A 375 1.87 -13.68 -7.79
CA PRO A 375 2.35 -14.21 -9.08
C PRO A 375 2.80 -13.11 -10.06
N LYS A 376 2.11 -11.96 -10.04
CA LYS A 376 2.43 -10.79 -10.87
C LYS A 376 3.81 -10.17 -10.58
N LEU A 377 4.38 -10.39 -9.40
CA LEU A 377 5.73 -9.95 -9.06
C LEU A 377 6.76 -11.00 -9.49
N LEU A 378 6.44 -12.29 -9.29
CA LEU A 378 7.28 -13.41 -9.72
C LEU A 378 7.46 -13.46 -11.24
N HIS A 379 6.42 -13.15 -12.02
CA HIS A 379 6.53 -13.04 -13.49
C HIS A 379 7.43 -11.88 -13.97
N ARG A 380 7.89 -11.00 -13.07
CA ARG A 380 8.78 -9.88 -13.40
C ARG A 380 10.23 -10.16 -13.01
N VAL A 381 10.52 -11.30 -12.38
CA VAL A 381 11.85 -11.63 -11.88
C VAL A 381 12.76 -11.98 -13.04
N SER A 382 13.62 -11.06 -13.45
CA SER A 382 14.59 -11.34 -14.52
C SER A 382 15.83 -12.06 -14.00
N ASP A 383 16.17 -11.82 -12.74
CA ASP A 383 17.39 -12.32 -12.11
C ASP A 383 17.09 -12.73 -10.66
N ALA A 384 17.63 -13.87 -10.25
CA ALA A 384 17.66 -14.33 -8.88
C ALA A 384 19.12 -14.57 -8.45
N PHE A 385 19.49 -14.09 -7.27
CA PHE A 385 20.85 -14.16 -6.72
C PHE A 385 20.82 -15.03 -5.46
N VAL A 386 21.29 -16.26 -5.56
CA VAL A 386 21.28 -17.29 -4.53
C VAL A 386 22.62 -17.28 -3.80
N THR A 387 22.61 -16.86 -2.54
CA THR A 387 23.82 -16.77 -1.72
C THR A 387 24.48 -18.14 -1.60
N HIS A 388 23.67 -19.15 -1.32
CA HIS A 388 24.02 -20.56 -1.32
C HIS A 388 22.73 -21.39 -1.30
N ALA A 389 22.86 -22.70 -1.52
CA ALA A 389 21.71 -23.59 -1.71
C ALA A 389 21.41 -24.49 -0.51
N HIS A 390 21.51 -23.93 0.70
CA HIS A 390 20.77 -24.51 1.81
C HIS A 390 19.26 -24.44 1.54
N PHE A 391 18.51 -25.34 2.18
CA PHE A 391 17.10 -25.54 1.86
C PHE A 391 16.28 -24.28 2.08
N ASP A 392 16.51 -23.57 3.18
CA ASP A 392 15.87 -22.30 3.55
C ASP A 392 16.28 -21.10 2.67
N HIS A 393 17.28 -21.23 1.80
CA HIS A 393 17.65 -20.19 0.83
C HIS A 393 17.17 -20.49 -0.59
N PHE A 394 16.86 -21.76 -0.91
CA PHE A 394 16.64 -22.18 -2.29
C PHE A 394 15.35 -22.99 -2.53
N ALA A 395 14.69 -23.51 -1.50
CA ALA A 395 13.49 -24.36 -1.67
C ALA A 395 12.35 -23.67 -2.45
N GLY A 396 12.18 -22.36 -2.28
CA GLY A 396 11.19 -21.56 -3.01
C GLY A 396 11.46 -21.40 -4.51
N PHE A 397 12.59 -21.90 -5.03
CA PHE A 397 12.83 -21.99 -6.48
C PHE A 397 11.72 -22.80 -7.18
N VAL A 398 11.18 -23.84 -6.53
CA VAL A 398 10.07 -24.61 -7.07
C VAL A 398 8.81 -23.74 -7.28
N ASP A 399 8.53 -22.81 -6.37
CA ASP A 399 7.44 -21.88 -6.54
C ASP A 399 7.68 -20.91 -7.71
N LEU A 400 8.93 -20.48 -7.92
CA LEU A 400 9.29 -19.67 -9.08
C LEU A 400 9.03 -20.45 -10.38
N VAL A 401 9.55 -21.68 -10.50
CA VAL A 401 9.34 -22.57 -11.65
C VAL A 401 7.86 -22.74 -11.94
N ARG A 402 7.04 -23.03 -10.91
CA ARG A 402 5.59 -23.19 -11.04
C ARG A 402 4.89 -21.96 -11.61
N ARG A 403 5.36 -20.74 -11.30
CA ARG A 403 4.78 -19.50 -11.84
C ARG A 403 5.31 -19.17 -13.25
N TRP A 404 6.47 -19.68 -13.61
CA TRP A 404 7.13 -19.44 -14.89
C TRP A 404 6.76 -20.42 -16.00
N VAL A 405 5.95 -21.44 -15.71
CA VAL A 405 5.47 -22.47 -16.67
C VAL A 405 4.94 -21.91 -18.00
N HIS A 406 4.38 -20.70 -18.03
CA HIS A 406 3.83 -20.08 -19.25
C HIS A 406 4.49 -18.74 -19.59
N VAL A 407 5.70 -18.50 -19.07
CA VAL A 407 6.48 -17.29 -19.31
C VAL A 407 7.56 -17.63 -20.33
N ASN A 408 7.39 -17.17 -21.56
CA ASN A 408 8.37 -17.35 -22.65
C ASN A 408 9.49 -16.30 -22.55
N ASP A 409 10.16 -16.26 -21.40
CA ASP A 409 11.31 -15.39 -21.14
C ASP A 409 12.40 -16.19 -20.39
N THR A 410 13.60 -15.65 -20.29
CA THR A 410 14.73 -16.29 -19.59
C THR A 410 14.93 -15.65 -18.22
N CYS A 411 14.97 -16.48 -17.17
CA CYS A 411 15.38 -16.04 -15.83
C CYS A 411 16.85 -16.39 -15.61
N ARG A 412 17.67 -15.41 -15.21
CA ARG A 412 19.07 -15.66 -14.83
C ARG A 412 19.15 -15.99 -13.33
N VAL A 413 19.86 -17.05 -12.97
CA VAL A 413 20.03 -17.46 -11.57
C VAL A 413 21.52 -17.46 -11.26
N TRP A 414 21.95 -16.66 -10.30
CA TRP A 414 23.35 -16.47 -9.96
C TRP A 414 23.64 -17.11 -8.60
N GLY A 415 24.79 -17.75 -8.41
CA GLY A 415 25.15 -18.34 -7.11
C GLY A 415 26.52 -19.01 -7.08
N PRO A 416 26.83 -19.74 -6.02
CA PRO A 416 28.10 -20.46 -5.89
C PRO A 416 28.13 -21.72 -6.78
N PRO A 417 29.30 -22.38 -6.90
CA PRO A 417 29.44 -23.60 -7.68
C PRO A 417 28.54 -24.74 -7.20
N GLY A 418 27.93 -25.47 -8.14
CA GLY A 418 26.99 -26.56 -7.89
C GLY A 418 25.51 -26.14 -8.03
N LEU A 419 25.23 -24.85 -8.16
CA LEU A 419 23.87 -24.33 -8.36
C LEU A 419 23.24 -24.83 -9.67
N ALA A 420 24.01 -24.97 -10.75
CA ALA A 420 23.48 -25.43 -12.02
C ALA A 420 22.90 -26.86 -11.91
N ASP A 421 23.60 -27.74 -11.20
CA ASP A 421 23.16 -29.12 -10.96
C ASP A 421 21.87 -29.17 -10.12
N GLN A 422 21.74 -28.26 -9.14
CA GLN A 422 20.54 -28.16 -8.29
C GLN A 422 19.33 -27.64 -9.07
N VAL A 423 19.52 -26.59 -9.90
CA VAL A 423 18.48 -26.07 -10.79
C VAL A 423 18.04 -27.15 -11.77
N GLU A 424 18.98 -27.87 -12.39
CA GLU A 424 18.70 -28.97 -13.31
C GLU A 424 17.89 -30.08 -12.63
N ALA A 425 18.31 -30.51 -11.43
CA ALA A 425 17.62 -31.54 -10.67
C ALA A 425 16.20 -31.12 -10.27
N MET A 426 16.00 -29.87 -9.83
CA MET A 426 14.67 -29.37 -9.45
C MET A 426 13.75 -29.21 -10.66
N VAL A 427 14.24 -28.71 -11.80
CA VAL A 427 13.46 -28.64 -13.04
C VAL A 427 13.13 -30.04 -13.57
N GLY A 428 14.10 -30.96 -13.53
CA GLY A 428 13.96 -32.35 -13.96
C GLY A 428 13.08 -33.22 -13.05
N ALA A 429 12.74 -32.74 -11.85
CA ALA A 429 11.85 -33.44 -10.93
C ALA A 429 10.38 -33.48 -11.41
N PHE A 430 10.01 -32.64 -12.38
CA PHE A 430 8.63 -32.51 -12.87
C PHE A 430 8.42 -33.14 -14.25
N THR A 431 7.20 -33.58 -14.52
CA THR A 431 6.80 -34.07 -15.85
C THR A 431 6.30 -32.90 -16.71
N TRP A 432 6.89 -32.73 -17.89
CA TRP A 432 6.65 -31.61 -18.81
C TRP A 432 5.91 -32.05 -20.09
N ASP A 433 4.84 -32.84 -19.97
CA ASP A 433 4.11 -33.44 -21.11
C ASP A 433 3.15 -32.46 -21.83
N ARG A 434 2.96 -31.26 -21.29
CA ARG A 434 1.98 -30.26 -21.76
C ARG A 434 2.59 -28.99 -22.31
N ILE A 435 3.91 -28.94 -22.46
CA ILE A 435 4.64 -27.79 -22.95
C ILE A 435 5.36 -28.19 -24.22
N GLY A 436 5.22 -27.41 -25.29
CA GLY A 436 5.93 -27.64 -26.55
C GLY A 436 7.44 -27.42 -26.42
N GLU A 437 8.19 -27.91 -27.40
CA GLU A 437 9.62 -27.61 -27.54
C GLU A 437 9.83 -26.08 -27.65
N GLY A 438 10.71 -25.51 -26.82
CA GLY A 438 10.94 -24.06 -26.77
C GLY A 438 9.84 -23.25 -26.07
N GLU A 439 8.84 -23.90 -25.47
CA GLU A 439 7.75 -23.23 -24.74
C GLU A 439 7.90 -23.36 -23.21
N GLY A 440 8.95 -24.05 -22.74
CA GLY A 440 9.24 -24.24 -21.33
C GLY A 440 9.96 -23.06 -20.69
N PRO A 441 9.88 -22.89 -19.36
CA PRO A 441 10.71 -21.92 -18.68
C PRO A 441 12.20 -22.24 -18.87
N THR A 442 12.97 -21.18 -19.19
CA THR A 442 14.41 -21.26 -19.43
C THR A 442 15.16 -20.51 -18.35
N PHE A 443 16.18 -21.16 -17.79
CA PHE A 443 17.06 -20.61 -16.77
C PHE A 443 18.49 -20.52 -17.30
N VAL A 444 19.16 -19.40 -17.08
CA VAL A 444 20.61 -19.28 -17.29
C VAL A 444 21.27 -19.15 -15.93
N VAL A 445 21.95 -20.20 -15.51
CA VAL A 445 22.61 -20.28 -14.22
C VAL A 445 24.04 -19.78 -14.34
N GLY A 446 24.41 -18.77 -13.57
CA GLY A 446 25.77 -18.25 -13.45
C GLY A 446 26.40 -18.64 -12.12
N GLU A 447 27.45 -19.46 -12.15
CA GLU A 447 28.17 -19.95 -10.98
C GLU A 447 29.50 -19.20 -10.84
N LEU A 448 29.69 -18.52 -9.71
CA LEU A 448 30.92 -17.77 -9.41
C LEU A 448 31.87 -18.58 -8.52
N ASP A 449 33.07 -18.89 -9.02
CA ASP A 449 34.17 -19.49 -8.27
C ASP A 449 35.42 -18.59 -8.35
N GLY A 450 35.70 -17.86 -7.25
CA GLY A 450 36.72 -16.83 -7.26
C GLY A 450 36.39 -15.75 -8.30
N ASP A 451 37.21 -15.66 -9.35
CA ASP A 451 37.04 -14.72 -10.47
C ASP A 451 36.48 -15.40 -11.73
N GLU A 452 36.19 -16.70 -11.70
CA GLU A 452 35.63 -17.44 -12.82
C GLU A 452 34.11 -17.53 -12.71
N LEU A 453 33.41 -17.04 -13.74
CA LEU A 453 31.96 -17.11 -13.88
C LEU A 453 31.60 -18.11 -14.97
N ARG A 454 31.08 -19.27 -14.56
CA ARG A 454 30.56 -20.29 -15.46
C ARG A 454 29.08 -20.05 -15.73
N ARG A 455 28.63 -20.14 -16.97
CA ARG A 455 27.21 -20.02 -17.32
C ARG A 455 26.66 -21.29 -17.95
N THR A 456 25.51 -21.75 -17.49
CA THR A 456 24.81 -22.93 -18.00
C THR A 456 23.35 -22.59 -18.28
N ARG A 457 22.84 -22.93 -19.47
CA ARG A 457 21.40 -22.83 -19.80
C ARG A 457 20.70 -24.15 -19.50
N ILE A 458 19.51 -24.06 -18.89
CA ILE A 458 18.65 -25.19 -18.52
C ILE A 458 17.22 -24.86 -18.95
N GLU A 459 16.57 -25.74 -19.72
CA GLU A 459 15.21 -25.56 -20.22
C GLU A 459 14.25 -26.65 -19.72
N ALA A 460 13.03 -26.26 -19.36
CA ALA A 460 11.97 -27.14 -18.87
C ALA A 460 11.07 -27.66 -20.00
N ALA A 461 11.61 -28.47 -20.91
CA ALA A 461 10.85 -29.25 -21.90
C ALA A 461 11.70 -30.33 -22.56
N ILE A 462 13.02 -30.15 -22.53
CA ILE A 462 14.04 -31.10 -22.96
C ILE A 462 15.14 -30.87 -21.94
N GLY A 463 15.71 -31.91 -21.33
CA GLY A 463 16.88 -31.78 -20.43
C GLY A 463 18.15 -31.30 -21.16
N ALA A 464 18.02 -30.29 -22.02
CA ALA A 464 19.06 -29.64 -22.78
C ALA A 464 19.78 -28.68 -21.84
N ARG A 465 20.66 -29.26 -21.02
CA ARG A 465 21.73 -28.52 -20.40
C ARG A 465 22.71 -28.09 -21.48
N GLU A 466 22.95 -26.79 -21.59
CA GLU A 466 23.94 -26.22 -22.52
C GLU A 466 24.96 -25.41 -21.72
N ASP A 467 26.23 -25.79 -21.80
CA ASP A 467 27.33 -24.99 -21.25
C ASP A 467 27.55 -23.77 -22.15
N LEU A 468 27.38 -22.57 -21.59
CA LEU A 468 27.58 -21.30 -22.28
C LEU A 468 29.01 -20.78 -22.15
N GLY A 469 29.87 -21.51 -21.42
CA GLY A 469 31.28 -21.20 -21.24
C GLY A 469 31.60 -20.58 -19.89
N VAL A 470 32.89 -20.30 -19.72
CA VAL A 470 33.48 -19.67 -18.54
C VAL A 470 34.10 -18.36 -18.96
N GLU A 471 33.86 -17.31 -18.19
CA GLU A 471 34.53 -16.02 -18.33
C GLU A 471 35.21 -15.64 -17.02
N THR A 472 36.37 -14.99 -17.11
CA THR A 472 36.98 -14.36 -15.94
C THR A 472 36.34 -12.98 -15.77
N ILE A 473 35.80 -12.68 -14.59
CA ILE A 473 35.21 -11.38 -14.26
C ILE A 473 36.12 -10.59 -13.34
N GLU A 474 36.03 -9.26 -13.42
CA GLU A 474 36.77 -8.35 -12.55
C GLU A 474 35.88 -7.88 -11.38
N ASP A 475 36.46 -7.76 -10.19
CA ASP A 475 35.79 -7.20 -8.99
C ASP A 475 34.43 -7.85 -8.65
N GLY A 476 34.26 -9.12 -9.01
CA GLY A 476 33.03 -9.87 -8.78
C GLY A 476 31.80 -9.34 -9.52
N GLU A 477 31.96 -8.60 -10.63
CA GLU A 477 30.85 -8.05 -11.42
C GLU A 477 30.05 -9.14 -12.17
N LEU A 478 28.97 -9.64 -11.55
CA LEU A 478 28.10 -10.67 -12.12
C LEU A 478 27.20 -10.14 -13.23
N LEU A 479 26.67 -8.93 -13.03
CA LEU A 479 25.72 -8.30 -13.93
C LEU A 479 26.05 -6.81 -14.04
N VAL A 480 26.38 -6.36 -15.25
CA VAL A 480 26.63 -4.94 -15.54
C VAL A 480 25.60 -4.45 -16.54
N GLU A 481 24.82 -3.45 -16.15
CA GLU A 481 23.82 -2.82 -17.00
C GLU A 481 23.96 -1.29 -16.99
N PRO A 482 23.38 -0.58 -17.98
CA PRO A 482 23.55 0.87 -18.09
C PRO A 482 23.14 1.68 -16.86
N ARG A 483 22.23 1.18 -16.02
CA ARG A 483 21.69 1.89 -14.85
C ARG A 483 22.11 1.30 -13.51
N PHE A 484 22.55 0.06 -13.50
CA PHE A 484 22.95 -0.60 -12.27
C PHE A 484 23.92 -1.74 -12.58
N ARG A 485 24.66 -2.16 -11.56
CA ARG A 485 25.44 -3.40 -11.57
C ARG A 485 25.17 -4.22 -10.31
N VAL A 486 25.44 -5.52 -10.39
CA VAL A 486 25.45 -6.42 -9.24
C VAL A 486 26.85 -7.02 -9.12
N ARG A 487 27.51 -6.74 -7.99
CA ARG A 487 28.79 -7.36 -7.61
C ARG A 487 28.56 -8.43 -6.56
N ALA A 488 29.45 -9.40 -6.49
CA ALA A 488 29.46 -10.41 -5.45
C ALA A 488 30.83 -10.56 -4.80
N CYS A 489 30.86 -11.00 -3.54
CA CYS A 489 32.07 -11.51 -2.91
C CYS A 489 31.76 -12.82 -2.18
N SER A 490 32.74 -13.73 -2.14
CA SER A 490 32.58 -15.03 -1.48
C SER A 490 32.96 -14.96 -0.01
N VAL A 491 32.13 -15.50 0.86
CA VAL A 491 32.34 -15.67 2.30
C VAL A 491 32.11 -17.13 2.70
N GLU A 492 32.62 -17.50 3.87
CA GLU A 492 32.61 -18.88 4.35
C GLU A 492 31.57 -19.12 5.45
N HIS A 493 30.77 -20.16 5.27
CA HIS A 493 29.79 -20.68 6.25
C HIS A 493 29.98 -22.19 6.49
N GLY A 494 31.05 -22.78 5.95
CA GLY A 494 31.21 -24.23 5.81
C GLY A 494 30.96 -24.74 4.40
N THR A 495 30.34 -23.89 3.60
CA THR A 495 30.28 -23.93 2.15
C THR A 495 30.57 -22.51 1.65
N THR A 496 30.85 -22.37 0.36
CA THR A 496 30.94 -21.07 -0.30
C THR A 496 29.57 -20.39 -0.27
N VAL A 497 29.52 -19.18 0.27
CA VAL A 497 28.34 -18.31 0.26
C VAL A 497 28.70 -17.01 -0.45
N LEU A 498 27.82 -16.50 -1.30
CA LEU A 498 28.00 -15.22 -1.98
C LEU A 498 27.21 -14.12 -1.27
N ALA A 499 27.86 -13.00 -0.98
CA ALA A 499 27.19 -11.75 -0.63
C ALA A 499 27.09 -10.85 -1.87
N TYR A 500 26.01 -10.08 -1.99
CA TYR A 500 25.71 -9.30 -3.19
C TYR A 500 25.60 -7.80 -2.91
N ALA A 501 26.15 -6.99 -3.81
CA ALA A 501 25.97 -5.54 -3.83
C ALA A 501 25.20 -5.11 -5.09
N LEU A 502 24.01 -4.54 -4.91
CA LEU A 502 23.23 -3.88 -5.95
C LEU A 502 23.58 -2.38 -5.96
N GLU A 503 24.20 -1.94 -7.04
CA GLU A 503 24.78 -0.59 -7.15
C GLU A 503 24.18 0.16 -8.33
N GLU A 504 23.75 1.41 -8.12
CA GLU A 504 23.42 2.31 -9.23
C GLU A 504 24.70 2.69 -9.97
N THR A 505 24.75 2.45 -11.27
CA THR A 505 25.81 2.97 -12.14
C THR A 505 25.67 4.50 -12.13
N SER A 506 26.70 5.21 -11.66
CA SER A 506 26.81 6.65 -11.39
C SER A 506 25.56 7.52 -11.67
N ASN A 507 25.07 8.20 -10.63
CA ASN A 507 23.87 9.03 -10.76
C ASN A 507 24.20 10.51 -10.91
N TYR A 508 23.64 11.15 -11.94
CA TYR A 508 23.76 12.59 -12.14
C TYR A 508 22.66 13.38 -11.40
N ALA A 509 23.07 14.23 -10.47
CA ALA A 509 22.22 15.28 -9.92
C ALA A 509 22.22 16.51 -10.85
N VAL A 510 21.13 17.27 -10.90
CA VAL A 510 21.06 18.51 -11.70
C VAL A 510 21.40 19.71 -10.82
N ARG A 511 22.26 20.61 -11.32
CA ARG A 511 22.55 21.94 -10.75
C ARG A 511 21.33 22.83 -10.91
N SER A 512 20.43 22.78 -9.92
CA SER A 512 19.16 23.51 -9.97
C SER A 512 19.34 25.04 -10.08
N ASP A 513 20.46 25.57 -9.60
CA ASP A 513 20.89 26.97 -9.72
C ASP A 513 21.24 27.38 -11.16
N ARG A 514 21.44 26.43 -12.07
CA ARG A 514 21.79 26.66 -13.48
C ARG A 514 20.60 26.46 -14.43
N LEU A 515 19.41 26.14 -13.91
CA LEU A 515 18.20 25.83 -14.68
C LEU A 515 17.33 27.07 -14.95
N GLU A 516 17.91 28.04 -15.65
CA GLU A 516 17.23 29.29 -16.02
C GLU A 516 17.33 29.58 -17.52
N GLY A 517 16.45 30.44 -18.03
CA GLY A 517 16.41 30.82 -19.45
C GLY A 517 16.20 29.63 -20.39
N ARG A 518 17.08 29.47 -21.39
CA ARG A 518 17.06 28.33 -22.33
C ARG A 518 17.23 26.96 -21.66
N TYR A 519 17.68 26.92 -20.41
CA TYR A 519 17.89 25.70 -19.64
C TYR A 519 16.82 25.47 -18.57
N ALA A 520 15.67 26.12 -18.71
CA ALA A 520 14.54 25.90 -17.81
C ALA A 520 14.17 24.39 -17.72
N PRO A 521 13.71 23.91 -16.56
CA PRO A 521 13.39 22.50 -16.36
C PRO A 521 12.38 21.97 -17.38
N GLY A 522 12.61 20.74 -17.87
CA GLY A 522 11.74 20.03 -18.79
C GLY A 522 12.14 18.56 -18.94
N ASP A 523 11.37 17.82 -19.75
CA ASP A 523 11.53 16.37 -19.92
C ASP A 523 12.90 15.98 -20.50
N TRP A 524 13.52 16.88 -21.28
CA TRP A 524 14.87 16.75 -21.85
C TRP A 524 15.97 16.53 -20.80
N LEU A 525 15.77 16.97 -19.54
CA LEU A 525 16.72 16.69 -18.46
C LEU A 525 16.81 15.19 -18.14
N GLY A 526 15.73 14.44 -18.35
CA GLY A 526 15.72 12.98 -18.20
C GLY A 526 16.57 12.30 -19.27
N GLU A 527 16.42 12.74 -20.52
CA GLU A 527 17.20 12.28 -21.67
C GLU A 527 18.69 12.61 -21.50
N LEU A 528 19.01 13.84 -21.10
CA LEU A 528 20.39 14.27 -20.83
C LEU A 528 21.08 13.35 -19.83
N LYS A 529 20.41 13.05 -18.71
CA LYS A 529 20.98 12.16 -17.68
C LYS A 529 21.22 10.74 -18.18
N GLN A 530 20.30 10.20 -18.98
CA GLN A 530 20.43 8.87 -19.54
C GLN A 530 21.61 8.78 -20.51
N LYS A 531 21.75 9.76 -21.41
CA LYS A 531 22.85 9.81 -22.38
C LYS A 531 24.20 10.05 -21.72
N ALA A 532 24.26 10.93 -20.71
CA ALA A 532 25.46 11.15 -19.92
C ALA A 532 25.90 9.87 -19.19
N ALA A 533 24.96 9.09 -18.63
CA ALA A 533 25.26 7.85 -17.91
C ALA A 533 25.89 6.75 -18.78
N VAL A 534 25.64 6.78 -20.10
CA VAL A 534 26.22 5.82 -21.06
C VAL A 534 27.42 6.38 -21.82
N GLY A 535 27.94 7.56 -21.43
CA GLY A 535 29.09 8.20 -22.08
C GLY A 535 28.83 8.70 -23.50
N ALA A 536 27.57 8.97 -23.87
CA ALA A 536 27.19 9.46 -25.19
C ALA A 536 27.38 10.99 -25.31
N ASP A 537 28.60 11.48 -25.07
CA ASP A 537 28.89 12.92 -24.96
C ASP A 537 28.63 13.71 -26.25
N ASP A 538 28.78 13.07 -27.40
CA ASP A 538 28.59 13.67 -28.72
C ASP A 538 27.11 13.72 -29.16
N ASP A 539 26.22 13.00 -28.47
CA ASP A 539 24.79 13.01 -28.79
C ASP A 539 24.19 14.40 -28.55
N LEU A 540 23.13 14.72 -29.30
CA LEU A 540 22.38 15.96 -29.13
C LEU A 540 21.14 15.73 -28.26
N VAL A 541 20.79 16.74 -27.46
CA VAL A 541 19.52 16.82 -26.72
C VAL A 541 18.80 18.09 -27.15
N GLU A 542 17.51 17.96 -27.48
CA GLU A 542 16.64 19.10 -27.81
C GLU A 542 16.14 19.76 -26.52
N LEU A 543 16.43 21.05 -26.38
CA LEU A 543 15.99 21.90 -25.28
C LEU A 543 14.55 22.37 -25.52
N ARG A 544 13.93 22.90 -24.47
CA ARG A 544 12.52 23.34 -24.50
C ARG A 544 12.24 24.48 -25.51
N ASP A 545 13.26 25.25 -25.87
CA ASP A 545 13.17 26.32 -26.86
C ASP A 545 13.37 25.82 -28.31
N GLY A 546 13.49 24.50 -28.51
CA GLY A 546 13.73 23.85 -29.80
C GLY A 546 15.19 23.89 -30.27
N SER A 547 16.10 24.47 -29.49
CA SER A 547 17.53 24.41 -29.78
C SER A 547 18.12 23.06 -29.37
N THR A 548 19.17 22.60 -30.05
CA THR A 548 19.89 21.36 -29.71
C THR A 548 21.28 21.66 -29.17
N GLU A 549 21.74 20.88 -28.19
CA GLU A 549 23.08 21.00 -27.61
C GLU A 549 23.66 19.62 -27.28
N ALA A 550 24.99 19.48 -27.35
CA ALA A 550 25.68 18.23 -27.08
C ALA A 550 25.58 17.84 -25.59
N VAL A 551 25.40 16.53 -25.35
CA VAL A 551 25.29 15.93 -24.01
C VAL A 551 26.49 16.29 -23.14
N GLY A 552 27.72 16.17 -23.65
CA GLY A 552 28.93 16.45 -22.87
C GLY A 552 28.98 17.89 -22.33
N ARG A 553 28.61 18.88 -23.15
CA ARG A 553 28.54 20.29 -22.71
C ARG A 553 27.44 20.54 -21.69
N LEU A 554 26.26 19.95 -21.93
CA LEU A 554 25.14 20.06 -21.01
C LEU A 554 25.46 19.35 -19.68
N ALA A 555 26.11 18.20 -19.71
CA ALA A 555 26.52 17.42 -18.55
C ALA A 555 27.54 18.18 -17.69
N GLU A 556 28.62 18.69 -18.27
CA GLU A 556 29.64 19.48 -17.55
C GLU A 556 29.02 20.71 -16.86
N ARG A 557 28.07 21.36 -17.53
CA ARG A 557 27.47 22.60 -17.04
C ARG A 557 26.35 22.38 -16.03
N LEU A 558 25.50 21.36 -16.24
CA LEU A 558 24.25 21.17 -15.51
C LEU A 558 24.23 19.95 -14.61
N LEU A 559 25.12 18.98 -14.80
CA LEU A 559 25.11 17.76 -14.01
C LEU A 559 26.23 17.78 -12.96
N ILE A 560 25.97 17.11 -11.85
CA ILE A 560 26.94 16.76 -10.80
C ILE A 560 26.89 15.25 -10.71
N GLU A 561 27.99 14.59 -11.05
CA GLU A 561 28.15 13.18 -10.80
C GLU A 561 28.13 12.91 -9.30
N ARG A 562 27.34 11.92 -8.88
CA ARG A 562 27.28 11.45 -7.51
C ARG A 562 27.49 9.94 -7.49
N PRO A 563 28.10 9.42 -6.41
CA PRO A 563 28.07 8.01 -6.13
C PRO A 563 26.61 7.53 -6.16
N GLY A 564 26.35 6.47 -6.92
CA GLY A 564 25.04 5.85 -6.99
C GLY A 564 24.63 5.25 -5.64
N ASP A 565 23.33 5.06 -5.42
CA ASP A 565 22.87 4.31 -4.27
C ASP A 565 23.38 2.86 -4.33
N LYS A 566 23.86 2.33 -3.19
CA LYS A 566 24.33 0.95 -3.03
C LYS A 566 23.54 0.23 -1.93
N ILE A 567 23.05 -0.97 -2.22
CA ILE A 567 22.51 -1.92 -1.22
C ILE A 567 23.39 -3.16 -1.19
N VAL A 568 23.70 -3.65 0.00
CA VAL A 568 24.37 -4.94 0.18
C VAL A 568 23.47 -5.92 0.90
N TYR A 569 23.45 -7.15 0.42
CA TYR A 569 22.77 -8.29 1.00
C TYR A 569 23.80 -9.35 1.35
N ALA A 570 23.88 -9.71 2.63
CA ALA A 570 24.80 -10.72 3.15
C ALA A 570 24.09 -11.56 4.20
N THR A 571 24.15 -12.87 4.09
CA THR A 571 23.52 -13.82 5.02
C THR A 571 24.42 -15.03 5.20
N ASP A 572 24.22 -15.76 6.28
CA ASP A 572 24.83 -17.06 6.57
C ASP A 572 26.34 -17.07 6.35
N PHE A 573 27.08 -16.44 7.25
CA PHE A 573 28.54 -16.47 7.22
C PHE A 573 29.16 -16.46 8.61
N ALA A 574 30.27 -17.19 8.74
CA ALA A 574 30.99 -17.31 9.99
C ALA A 574 31.62 -15.96 10.38
N ASP A 575 31.66 -15.68 11.68
CA ASP A 575 32.25 -14.47 12.24
C ASP A 575 33.80 -14.49 12.25
N THR A 576 34.40 -14.69 11.08
CA THR A 576 35.86 -14.70 10.90
C THR A 576 36.35 -13.33 10.42
N GLN A 577 37.61 -13.01 10.75
CA GLN A 577 38.23 -11.75 10.30
C GLN A 577 38.19 -11.60 8.77
N THR A 578 38.46 -12.67 8.03
CA THR A 578 38.43 -12.65 6.56
C THR A 578 37.03 -12.38 6.02
N ASN A 579 35.99 -13.01 6.57
CA ASN A 579 34.61 -12.72 6.16
C ASN A 579 34.23 -11.27 6.48
N ARG A 580 34.55 -10.78 7.70
CA ARG A 580 34.32 -9.38 8.07
C ARG A 580 34.96 -8.42 7.07
N GLU A 581 36.24 -8.59 6.74
CA GLU A 581 36.96 -7.75 5.78
C GLU A 581 36.29 -7.73 4.40
N ARG A 582 35.86 -8.90 3.90
CA ARG A 582 35.18 -9.01 2.60
C ARG A 582 33.81 -8.31 2.60
N ILE A 583 33.00 -8.52 3.64
CA ILE A 583 31.69 -7.86 3.75
C ILE A 583 31.84 -6.35 3.96
N ILE A 584 32.79 -5.92 4.80
CA ILE A 584 33.08 -4.49 5.03
C ILE A 584 33.49 -3.82 3.71
N SER A 585 34.39 -4.45 2.96
CA SER A 585 34.82 -3.94 1.65
C SER A 585 33.66 -3.81 0.66
N LEU A 586 32.83 -4.86 0.56
CA LEU A 586 31.65 -4.86 -0.33
C LEU A 586 30.63 -3.78 0.09
N ALA A 587 30.36 -3.67 1.39
CA ALA A 587 29.37 -2.77 1.99
C ALA A 587 29.89 -1.36 2.25
N GLN A 588 31.14 -1.04 1.92
CA GLN A 588 31.73 0.27 2.21
C GLN A 588 30.87 1.40 1.64
N GLY A 589 30.38 2.28 2.53
CA GLY A 589 29.52 3.42 2.19
C GLY A 589 28.15 3.04 1.62
N ALA A 590 27.70 1.80 1.83
CA ALA A 590 26.39 1.36 1.36
C ALA A 590 25.28 2.15 2.05
N LYS A 591 24.23 2.42 1.29
CA LYS A 591 23.03 3.08 1.80
C LYS A 591 22.26 2.16 2.74
N VAL A 592 22.17 0.88 2.39
CA VAL A 592 21.56 -0.14 3.23
C VAL A 592 22.40 -1.40 3.19
N LEU A 593 22.71 -1.93 4.37
CA LEU A 593 23.20 -3.28 4.55
C LEU A 593 22.05 -4.14 5.12
N ILE A 594 21.66 -5.17 4.39
CA ILE A 594 20.75 -6.22 4.84
C ILE A 594 21.64 -7.39 5.24
N CYS A 595 21.71 -7.68 6.54
CA CYS A 595 22.69 -8.60 7.10
C CYS A 595 22.06 -9.54 8.12
N GLU A 596 22.45 -10.82 8.11
CA GLU A 596 22.01 -11.75 9.13
C GLU A 596 22.47 -11.34 10.54
N ALA A 597 21.69 -11.72 11.55
CA ALA A 597 22.01 -11.50 12.95
C ALA A 597 21.47 -12.63 13.84
N SER A 598 21.66 -13.87 13.38
CA SER A 598 21.03 -15.10 13.88
C SER A 598 20.99 -15.24 15.40
N PHE A 599 22.06 -14.89 16.12
CA PHE A 599 22.19 -15.13 17.56
C PHE A 599 22.48 -13.88 18.40
N ARG A 600 22.05 -13.86 19.66
CA ARG A 600 22.44 -12.82 20.63
C ARG A 600 23.92 -12.95 21.02
N ARG A 601 24.48 -11.87 21.57
CA ARG A 601 25.86 -11.86 22.12
C ARG A 601 26.09 -12.96 23.16
N ASP A 602 25.08 -13.23 24.00
CA ASP A 602 25.16 -14.24 25.06
C ASP A 602 25.26 -15.68 24.50
N ASP A 603 24.85 -15.87 23.24
CA ASP A 603 24.84 -17.16 22.54
C ASP A 603 25.98 -17.26 21.51
N ALA A 604 27.08 -16.54 21.72
CA ALA A 604 28.22 -16.51 20.80
C ALA A 604 28.81 -17.90 20.50
N GLU A 605 28.85 -18.80 21.49
CA GLU A 605 29.34 -20.18 21.29
C GLU A 605 28.43 -20.95 20.30
N ILE A 606 27.11 -20.73 20.36
CA ILE A 606 26.15 -21.35 19.42
C ILE A 606 26.34 -20.74 18.03
N ALA A 607 26.52 -19.42 17.95
CA ALA A 607 26.78 -18.73 16.69
C ALA A 607 28.05 -19.26 16.00
N GLU A 608 29.13 -19.47 16.75
CA GLU A 608 30.38 -20.02 16.25
C GLU A 608 30.21 -21.47 15.75
N MET A 609 29.57 -22.32 16.55
CA MET A 609 29.29 -23.71 16.18
C MET A 609 28.42 -23.83 14.93
N ALA A 610 27.39 -22.98 14.83
CA ALA A 610 26.46 -22.92 13.70
C ALA A 610 27.01 -22.09 12.53
N ARG A 611 28.17 -21.43 12.70
CA ARG A 611 28.85 -20.57 11.71
C ARG A 611 28.02 -19.37 11.24
N HIS A 612 27.27 -18.76 12.15
CA HIS A 612 26.50 -17.54 11.89
C HIS A 612 27.02 -16.36 12.70
N LEU A 613 26.51 -15.17 12.37
CA LEU A 613 26.77 -13.96 13.14
C LEU A 613 26.00 -13.86 14.46
N THR A 614 26.61 -13.13 15.39
CA THR A 614 25.89 -12.53 16.51
C THR A 614 25.34 -11.14 16.14
N THR A 615 24.31 -10.68 16.84
CA THR A 615 23.79 -9.30 16.82
C THR A 615 24.91 -8.26 16.94
N LYS A 616 25.87 -8.49 17.84
CA LYS A 616 27.02 -7.62 18.06
C LYS A 616 27.93 -7.58 16.82
N ALA A 617 28.27 -8.74 16.26
CA ALA A 617 29.13 -8.84 15.08
C ALA A 617 28.50 -8.16 13.86
N CYS A 618 27.21 -8.40 13.62
CA CYS A 618 26.44 -7.75 12.55
C CYS A 618 26.49 -6.21 12.68
N ALA A 619 26.30 -5.68 13.89
CA ALA A 619 26.35 -4.24 14.14
C ALA A 619 27.78 -3.66 14.01
N GLU A 620 28.81 -4.40 14.41
CA GLU A 620 30.23 -4.01 14.24
C GLU A 620 30.58 -3.89 12.75
N ILE A 621 30.21 -4.89 11.93
CA ILE A 621 30.40 -4.89 10.48
C ILE A 621 29.72 -3.67 9.84
N ALA A 622 28.46 -3.41 10.19
CA ALA A 622 27.72 -2.26 9.66
C ALA A 622 28.41 -0.92 9.98
N ARG A 623 28.88 -0.77 11.22
CA ARG A 623 29.60 0.42 11.68
C ARG A 623 30.94 0.59 10.94
N GLU A 624 31.71 -0.47 10.80
CA GLU A 624 33.03 -0.44 10.15
C GLU A 624 32.94 -0.18 8.64
N ALA A 625 31.91 -0.74 7.98
CA ALA A 625 31.58 -0.45 6.59
C ALA A 625 31.03 0.98 6.38
N ASN A 626 30.76 1.74 7.44
CA ASN A 626 30.19 3.08 7.38
C ASN A 626 28.90 3.12 6.53
N VAL A 627 28.00 2.18 6.77
CA VAL A 627 26.71 2.11 6.07
C VAL A 627 25.74 3.16 6.63
N GLU A 628 24.86 3.69 5.78
CA GLU A 628 23.86 4.66 6.25
C GLU A 628 22.81 4.00 7.14
N ARG A 629 22.38 2.76 6.81
CA ARG A 629 21.36 2.01 7.56
C ARG A 629 21.62 0.50 7.58
N LEU A 630 21.23 -0.15 8.69
CA LEU A 630 21.28 -1.60 8.87
C LEU A 630 19.86 -2.18 8.92
N VAL A 631 19.62 -3.25 8.17
CA VAL A 631 18.44 -4.12 8.23
C VAL A 631 18.91 -5.49 8.75
N PRO A 632 18.83 -5.74 10.07
CA PRO A 632 19.13 -7.06 10.61
C PRO A 632 17.95 -8.00 10.35
N PHE A 633 18.24 -9.24 9.94
CA PHE A 633 17.21 -10.24 9.67
C PHE A 633 17.76 -11.67 9.92
N HIS A 634 16.96 -12.69 9.56
CA HIS A 634 17.29 -14.10 9.72
C HIS A 634 17.64 -14.44 11.18
N PHE A 635 16.84 -13.92 12.11
CA PHE A 635 17.02 -14.22 13.51
C PHE A 635 16.59 -15.66 13.79
N SER A 636 17.29 -16.31 14.71
CA SER A 636 16.84 -17.62 15.19
C SER A 636 15.46 -17.52 15.85
N ALA A 637 14.56 -18.43 15.48
CA ALA A 637 13.21 -18.57 16.04
C ALA A 637 13.18 -18.60 17.58
N ARG A 638 14.30 -18.96 18.22
CA ARG A 638 14.46 -18.96 19.69
C ARG A 638 14.22 -17.60 20.36
N TYR A 639 14.27 -16.50 19.62
CA TYR A 639 14.04 -15.15 20.16
C TYR A 639 12.72 -14.52 19.69
N GLU A 640 11.83 -15.27 19.02
CA GLU A 640 10.55 -14.75 18.49
C GLU A 640 9.67 -14.08 19.54
N GLU A 641 9.71 -14.57 20.78
CA GLU A 641 8.93 -14.02 21.89
C GLU A 641 9.50 -12.69 22.41
N ALA A 642 10.81 -12.47 22.27
CA ALA A 642 11.52 -11.30 22.79
C ALA A 642 12.46 -10.65 21.75
N PRO A 643 11.95 -10.28 20.56
CA PRO A 643 12.75 -9.72 19.47
C PRO A 643 13.41 -8.39 19.84
N GLU A 644 12.83 -7.64 20.78
CA GLU A 644 13.39 -6.38 21.25
C GLU A 644 14.78 -6.53 21.87
N LEU A 645 15.12 -7.70 22.44
CA LEU A 645 16.45 -7.94 23.01
C LEU A 645 17.54 -7.97 21.93
N LEU A 646 17.22 -8.53 20.76
CA LEU A 646 18.12 -8.55 19.61
C LEU A 646 18.42 -7.12 19.14
N TYR A 647 17.36 -6.32 18.95
CA TYR A 647 17.50 -4.94 18.50
C TYR A 647 18.17 -4.05 19.54
N ALA A 648 17.97 -4.28 20.84
CA ALA A 648 18.66 -3.55 21.90
C ALA A 648 20.18 -3.74 21.79
N GLU A 649 20.66 -4.98 21.62
CA GLU A 649 22.09 -5.27 21.47
C GLU A 649 22.70 -4.65 20.21
N ILE A 650 21.95 -4.65 19.10
CA ILE A 650 22.41 -4.03 17.84
C ILE A 650 22.54 -2.51 18.03
N LEU A 651 21.54 -1.87 18.67
CA LEU A 651 21.50 -0.43 18.90
C LEU A 651 22.61 0.08 19.83
N GLU A 652 23.18 -0.76 20.69
CA GLU A 652 24.35 -0.40 21.49
C GLU A 652 25.58 -0.09 20.63
N VAL A 653 25.68 -0.72 19.45
CA VAL A 653 26.87 -0.66 18.58
C VAL A 653 26.60 0.20 17.33
N PHE A 654 25.40 0.10 16.76
CA PHE A 654 25.01 0.81 15.55
C PHE A 654 23.61 1.43 15.72
N PRO A 655 23.47 2.77 15.78
CA PRO A 655 22.19 3.42 16.10
C PRO A 655 21.21 3.49 14.91
N ASP A 656 21.71 3.50 13.67
CA ASP A 656 20.93 3.77 12.46
C ASP A 656 20.23 2.51 11.89
N VAL A 657 19.58 1.76 12.77
CA VAL A 657 18.91 0.48 12.45
C VAL A 657 17.48 0.72 11.95
N ILE A 658 17.02 -0.17 11.07
CA ILE A 658 15.61 -0.23 10.66
C ILE A 658 14.90 -1.22 11.56
N ILE A 659 13.95 -0.71 12.35
CA ILE A 659 13.26 -1.47 13.39
C ILE A 659 11.76 -1.49 13.07
N PRO A 660 11.12 -2.68 13.02
CA PRO A 660 9.68 -2.75 12.91
C PRO A 660 8.97 -1.99 14.03
N ALA A 661 7.88 -1.30 13.70
CA ALA A 661 7.18 -0.42 14.64
C ALA A 661 6.71 -1.14 15.92
N ALA A 662 6.34 -2.42 15.82
CA ALA A 662 5.98 -3.25 16.98
C ALA A 662 7.15 -3.41 17.96
N ILE A 663 8.34 -3.72 17.45
CA ILE A 663 9.56 -3.90 18.25
C ILE A 663 10.03 -2.56 18.82
N ALA A 664 10.00 -1.49 18.01
CA ALA A 664 10.34 -0.14 18.46
C ALA A 664 9.46 0.34 19.63
N ARG A 665 8.17 -0.06 19.66
CA ARG A 665 7.28 0.22 20.80
C ARG A 665 7.70 -0.56 22.07
N ARG A 666 8.02 -1.85 21.93
CA ARG A 666 8.49 -2.69 23.06
C ARG A 666 9.79 -2.15 23.67
N LEU A 667 10.76 -1.80 22.82
CA LEU A 667 12.03 -1.16 23.24
C LEU A 667 11.79 0.11 24.07
N ARG A 668 10.87 0.98 23.64
CA ARG A 668 10.53 2.22 24.38
C ARG A 668 9.86 1.94 25.72
N SER A 669 9.11 0.85 25.86
CA SER A 669 8.45 0.49 27.12
C SER A 669 9.40 -0.10 28.18
N GLN A 670 10.56 -0.61 27.76
CA GLN A 670 11.55 -1.24 28.65
C GLN A 670 12.66 -0.29 29.11
N LEU A 671 12.82 0.87 28.46
CA LEU A 671 13.74 1.91 28.91
C LEU A 671 13.15 2.60 30.16
N PRO A 672 13.90 2.71 31.28
CA PRO A 672 13.43 3.48 32.43
C PRO A 672 13.14 4.90 31.96
N GLN A 673 11.95 5.42 32.30
CA GLN A 673 11.60 6.81 32.03
C GLN A 673 12.60 7.70 32.77
N THR A 674 13.63 8.15 32.07
CA THR A 674 14.47 9.24 32.54
C THR A 674 13.57 10.45 32.58
N SER A 675 13.20 10.85 33.80
CA SER A 675 12.29 11.95 34.03
C SER A 675 12.80 13.20 33.32
N GLU A 676 11.94 13.87 32.58
CA GLU A 676 12.18 15.18 31.94
C GLU A 676 12.58 16.30 32.93
N ARG A 677 12.78 16.00 34.22
CA ARG A 677 13.18 16.94 35.26
C ARG A 677 14.67 17.29 35.29
N GLU A 678 15.56 16.55 34.61
CA GLU A 678 17.01 16.84 34.65
C GLU A 678 17.54 17.65 33.45
N ARG A 679 16.71 17.94 32.43
CA ARG A 679 17.14 18.75 31.26
C ARG A 679 16.86 20.25 31.40
N THR A 680 16.30 20.71 32.52
CA THR A 680 15.99 22.13 32.75
C THR A 680 16.92 22.85 33.73
N GLU A 681 17.95 22.20 34.26
CA GLU A 681 18.89 22.87 35.19
C GLU A 681 20.24 23.29 34.58
N HIS A 682 20.58 22.92 33.35
CA HIS A 682 21.79 23.40 32.66
C HIS A 682 21.50 23.81 31.20
N ALA A 683 20.70 24.86 31.02
CA ALA A 683 20.60 25.62 29.76
C ALA A 683 20.38 27.12 30.05
#